data_AF-A0A954A963-F1
#
_entry.id   AF-A0A954A963-F1
#
_cell.length_a   1.000
_cell.length_b   1.000
_cell.length_c   1.000
_cell.angle_alpha   90.00
_cell.angle_beta   90.00
_cell.angle_gamma   90.00
#
_symmetry.space_group_name_H-M   'P 1'
#
loop_
_entity.id
_entity.type
_entity.pdbx_description
1 polymer ?
#
loop_
_entity_poly.entity_id
_entity_poly.type
_entity_poly.pdbx_seq_one_letter_code
_entity_poly.pdbx_strand_id
1 'polypeptide(L)'
;MRPRFMVRLVLLSILWPRVVLAQDVLLLELGSPANHVSRDAVIASGGTPLVTTAVTTFNSMLGSGAWDVVIVEAPSGLFTDTADLETYIAGDGKALVQYSNLDVAPASLRSALGVASASDRAIPLAIHPTGHPALSGAVVDVVDLGAGDYGDDLTPTGSGTLVATSRPGGTGRGLIVAANEDRTLCVGQEWETLDEAQAEAACAELIEYLLDLSPTVCAPVENLLCTIDCSSGDAELSWTNGGVYTDVEIDGVSIGVATAAARPLVPGATTFSVVGVCGADRSVPRLCTVEVPDDEWHVVWAAEEASSVDSVTALTDALDRLSLPYGVVDTLPTCPLGPGHVIWCATGTYPDSHPLTVAEGSLLVDHLESGTAVYFEGSRAWTSGPVTEFQSYDGVAPGAIAGDDTLVGLVGFDVLGAQLAGLDASYTSDQLADQTDRIEASTVDAAGADAGVAWRSDGSVGGGNYGVAVFYDTSPGLGHVFSSSFEFGGFDGDRSAYLQRILDAFAPPPLTLNAQYDCEAHAVAIDWTLDGGSSVTSVRCLRDGFDLPGSPFPAGTLSVVDSSPPVGLVTYSVQVACSHGGVSSALSIDVDTNPFIPGNVILDLEGAGAIDSSAVLASAFDALCVDYLTVTDVDDLPCGVFTSSQCVWVLCGTYPDNTALSPNQGVDLKALVEAGGSVYLEGGDVWGSDVPTAFSAVDGVADIGIDDGDDSFEGMVGVDYLAALLGGLDAPYVQDQSTDDSTDRLVPAVNDLLGSNAGLIWLDDGSGGGAGYGTGVYYAGDDGGRVISVSWEFGGYGGDPVLLLQRYRSALCEGAVDIIFRRGDVNGDEAFDIADAIAILSFLFPNPPPGEPLPCADAGDTNDDGFVDIGDAIFALSALFSGGRLPPSPGAMDCGEDPTADALACVFSPCI
;
A
#
# COMPACT_ATOMS: atom_id res chain seq x y z
N MET A 1 43.05 32.09 -48.18
CA MET A 1 43.52 31.28 -49.35
C MET A 1 42.75 29.96 -49.37
N ARG A 2 42.69 29.26 -50.51
CA ARG A 2 42.26 27.83 -50.62
C ARG A 2 43.17 27.09 -51.61
N PRO A 3 43.61 25.87 -51.29
CA PRO A 3 43.34 24.66 -52.10
C PRO A 3 42.17 23.84 -51.49
N ARG A 4 41.37 22.97 -52.13
CA ARG A 4 41.59 21.91 -53.16
C ARG A 4 42.47 20.75 -52.63
N PHE A 5 42.14 19.45 -52.66
CA PHE A 5 41.02 18.59 -53.17
C PHE A 5 41.21 17.16 -52.52
N MET A 6 40.48 16.03 -52.65
CA MET A 6 39.28 15.42 -53.33
C MET A 6 39.09 14.00 -52.68
N VAL A 7 38.00 13.19 -52.75
CA VAL A 7 36.54 13.31 -53.01
C VAL A 7 35.83 11.93 -52.80
N ARG A 8 34.51 11.90 -52.47
CA ARG A 8 33.57 10.72 -52.45
C ARG A 8 33.81 9.62 -51.38
N LEU A 9 32.81 8.87 -50.86
CA LEU A 9 31.33 8.77 -51.04
C LEU A 9 30.73 8.45 -49.63
N VAL A 10 29.74 9.18 -49.06
CA VAL A 10 28.25 8.95 -49.09
C VAL A 10 27.83 7.55 -48.61
N LEU A 11 26.85 7.33 -47.70
CA LEU A 11 25.86 8.18 -46.98
C LEU A 11 26.35 8.57 -45.54
N LEU A 12 25.60 9.00 -44.50
CA LEU A 12 24.15 9.23 -44.22
C LEU A 12 23.96 10.42 -43.23
N SER A 13 22.88 10.46 -42.42
CA SER A 13 22.43 11.57 -41.55
C SER A 13 21.78 11.03 -40.26
N ILE A 14 21.73 11.67 -39.07
CA ILE A 14 21.64 13.10 -38.64
C ILE A 14 20.19 13.64 -38.76
N LEU A 15 19.44 14.18 -37.76
CA LEU A 15 19.61 14.76 -36.40
C LEU A 15 19.62 16.31 -36.28
N TRP A 16 18.46 16.87 -35.85
CA TRP A 16 18.30 18.15 -35.11
C TRP A 16 18.86 19.44 -35.83
N PRO A 17 18.91 20.66 -35.24
CA PRO A 17 17.73 21.51 -34.90
C PRO A 17 17.88 23.04 -35.19
N ARG A 18 16.88 23.84 -34.76
CA ARG A 18 16.90 25.30 -34.39
C ARG A 18 16.71 26.41 -35.47
N VAL A 19 16.47 27.64 -34.98
CA VAL A 19 15.61 28.72 -35.53
C VAL A 19 16.34 30.05 -35.81
N VAL A 20 15.85 30.86 -36.77
CA VAL A 20 16.14 32.30 -36.98
C VAL A 20 14.87 33.04 -37.48
N LEU A 21 14.73 34.35 -37.23
CA LEU A 21 13.54 35.20 -37.48
C LEU A 21 13.85 36.40 -38.42
N ALA A 22 12.94 36.80 -39.34
CA ALA A 22 12.83 38.18 -39.89
C ALA A 22 11.61 38.47 -40.82
N GLN A 23 10.68 39.30 -40.31
CA GLN A 23 9.93 40.40 -40.99
C GLN A 23 8.80 40.17 -42.06
N ASP A 24 7.92 41.19 -42.08
CA ASP A 24 6.92 41.60 -43.09
C ASP A 24 5.63 40.77 -43.30
N VAL A 25 4.76 40.76 -42.28
CA VAL A 25 3.29 40.65 -42.42
C VAL A 25 2.61 41.77 -41.62
N LEU A 26 1.58 42.40 -42.18
CA LEU A 26 0.80 43.46 -41.52
C LEU A 26 -0.56 42.90 -41.07
N LEU A 27 -0.72 42.66 -39.77
CA LEU A 27 -2.02 42.34 -39.17
C LEU A 27 -2.76 43.64 -38.78
N LEU A 28 -4.05 43.69 -39.09
CA LEU A 28 -4.97 44.77 -38.72
C LEU A 28 -6.08 44.18 -37.85
N GLU A 29 -6.10 44.56 -36.58
CA GLU A 29 -7.24 44.25 -35.70
C GLU A 29 -8.47 45.06 -36.11
N LEU A 30 -9.64 44.42 -36.10
CA LEU A 30 -10.94 45.07 -36.07
C LEU A 30 -11.71 44.54 -34.85
N GLY A 31 -12.34 45.46 -34.12
CA GLY A 31 -12.92 45.19 -32.81
C GLY A 31 -14.19 44.33 -32.84
N SER A 32 -14.48 43.74 -31.68
CA SER A 32 -15.64 42.90 -31.36
C SER A 32 -16.97 43.71 -31.25
N PRO A 33 -18.15 43.11 -31.00
CA PRO A 33 -18.42 41.67 -30.78
C PRO A 33 -19.64 41.07 -31.52
N ALA A 34 -19.47 39.89 -32.14
CA ALA A 34 -20.46 38.79 -32.18
C ALA A 34 -19.89 37.58 -32.96
N ASN A 35 -19.93 36.39 -32.34
CA ASN A 35 -19.82 35.01 -32.87
C ASN A 35 -18.84 34.67 -34.03
N HIS A 36 -18.06 33.60 -33.80
CA HIS A 36 -17.18 32.91 -34.76
C HIS A 36 -16.05 33.74 -35.38
N VAL A 37 -14.88 33.69 -34.74
CA VAL A 37 -13.59 33.98 -35.39
C VAL A 37 -12.92 32.65 -35.74
N SER A 38 -13.03 32.23 -37.00
CA SER A 38 -11.95 31.42 -37.60
C SER A 38 -10.76 32.36 -37.81
N ARG A 39 -9.57 31.96 -37.37
CA ARG A 39 -8.36 32.76 -37.57
C ARG A 39 -7.84 32.63 -39.01
N ASP A 40 -7.07 33.64 -39.40
CA ASP A 40 -6.20 33.74 -40.57
C ASP A 40 -6.86 33.82 -41.97
N ALA A 41 -6.68 34.97 -42.62
CA ALA A 41 -6.97 35.19 -44.03
C ALA A 41 -5.80 35.92 -44.70
N VAL A 42 -5.18 35.30 -45.71
CA VAL A 42 -3.94 35.80 -46.34
C VAL A 42 -4.24 36.58 -47.62
N ILE A 43 -4.08 37.91 -47.58
CA ILE A 43 -4.22 38.77 -48.77
C ILE A 43 -2.86 38.95 -49.46
N ALA A 44 -2.59 38.13 -50.48
CA ALA A 44 -1.35 38.22 -51.26
C ALA A 44 -1.48 39.18 -52.45
N SER A 45 -0.90 40.39 -52.35
CA SER A 45 -0.78 41.33 -53.48
C SER A 45 0.68 41.48 -53.94
N GLY A 46 1.02 40.87 -55.08
CA GLY A 46 2.39 40.87 -55.59
C GLY A 46 2.58 40.08 -56.88
N GLY A 47 3.75 40.25 -57.51
CA GLY A 47 4.11 39.54 -58.75
C GLY A 47 4.27 38.03 -58.55
N THR A 48 4.17 37.29 -59.66
CA THR A 48 4.00 35.82 -59.69
C THR A 48 4.89 34.96 -58.77
N PRO A 49 6.18 35.28 -58.46
CA PRO A 49 6.99 34.44 -57.56
C PRO A 49 6.57 34.49 -56.08
N LEU A 50 5.90 35.55 -55.64
CA LEU A 50 5.59 35.75 -54.21
C LEU A 50 4.39 34.90 -53.76
N VAL A 51 3.34 34.84 -54.59
CA VAL A 51 2.09 34.12 -54.27
C VAL A 51 2.35 32.62 -54.05
N THR A 52 3.15 31.99 -54.90
CA THR A 52 3.47 30.55 -54.80
C THR A 52 4.27 30.21 -53.54
N THR A 53 5.15 31.12 -53.10
CA THR A 53 6.00 30.92 -51.92
C THR A 53 5.20 31.11 -50.63
N ALA A 54 4.26 32.07 -50.60
CA ALA A 54 3.39 32.28 -49.44
C ALA A 54 2.51 31.05 -49.17
N VAL A 55 1.78 30.56 -50.20
CA VAL A 55 0.86 29.41 -50.07
C VAL A 55 1.61 28.13 -49.68
N THR A 56 2.75 27.83 -50.32
CA THR A 56 3.53 26.61 -49.97
C THR A 56 4.16 26.67 -48.57
N THR A 57 4.43 27.86 -48.03
CA THR A 57 4.91 28.00 -46.65
C THR A 57 3.76 27.84 -45.65
N PHE A 58 2.58 28.41 -45.93
CA PHE A 58 1.40 28.32 -45.06
C PHE A 58 0.88 26.88 -44.95
N ASN A 59 0.71 26.19 -46.08
CA ASN A 59 0.30 24.78 -46.15
C ASN A 59 1.31 23.79 -45.52
N SER A 60 2.48 24.27 -45.06
CA SER A 60 3.47 23.45 -44.33
C SER A 60 3.41 23.60 -42.81
N MET A 61 2.60 24.53 -42.29
CA MET A 61 2.42 24.75 -40.85
C MET A 61 1.09 24.19 -40.31
N LEU A 62 0.07 24.05 -41.16
CA LEU A 62 -1.23 23.50 -40.78
C LEU A 62 -1.34 22.03 -41.20
N GLY A 63 -1.66 21.17 -40.24
CA GLY A 63 -1.91 19.74 -40.48
C GLY A 63 -3.14 19.48 -41.36
N SER A 64 -3.23 18.27 -41.92
CA SER A 64 -4.31 17.87 -42.83
C SER A 64 -5.67 17.82 -42.13
N GLY A 65 -6.41 18.93 -42.16
CA GLY A 65 -7.75 19.05 -41.58
C GLY A 65 -8.40 20.43 -41.68
N ALA A 66 -7.63 21.51 -41.88
CA ALA A 66 -8.16 22.87 -42.00
C ALA A 66 -8.97 23.11 -43.29
N TRP A 67 -10.00 23.97 -43.20
CA TRP A 67 -10.87 24.38 -44.31
C TRP A 67 -10.74 25.89 -44.59
N ASP A 68 -9.87 26.27 -45.52
CA ASP A 68 -9.64 27.68 -45.86
C ASP A 68 -10.17 28.08 -47.24
N VAL A 69 -10.61 29.35 -47.36
CA VAL A 69 -11.10 29.96 -48.60
C VAL A 69 -10.04 30.91 -49.17
N VAL A 70 -9.33 30.47 -50.21
CA VAL A 70 -8.34 31.32 -50.90
C VAL A 70 -9.04 32.26 -51.88
N ILE A 71 -9.01 33.57 -51.58
CA ILE A 71 -9.46 34.65 -52.48
C ILE A 71 -8.26 35.18 -53.27
N VAL A 72 -8.32 35.13 -54.61
CA VAL A 72 -7.24 35.59 -55.49
C VAL A 72 -7.71 36.75 -56.37
N GLU A 73 -7.28 37.98 -56.05
CA GLU A 73 -7.36 39.11 -56.99
C GLU A 73 -6.27 39.00 -58.07
N ALA A 74 -6.58 38.32 -59.17
CA ALA A 74 -5.67 38.15 -60.29
C ALA A 74 -5.59 39.41 -61.19
N PRO A 75 -4.40 39.99 -61.44
CA PRO A 75 -4.21 40.97 -62.50
C PRO A 75 -4.53 40.38 -63.89
N SER A 76 -4.87 41.24 -64.85
CA SER A 76 -5.35 40.83 -66.16
C SER A 76 -4.35 39.94 -66.94
N GLY A 77 -4.81 38.75 -67.32
CA GLY A 77 -4.08 37.81 -68.20
C GLY A 77 -3.45 36.59 -67.52
N LEU A 78 -3.82 36.25 -66.28
CA LEU A 78 -3.22 35.14 -65.53
C LEU A 78 -3.61 33.73 -66.03
N PHE A 79 -4.79 33.58 -66.64
CA PHE A 79 -5.31 32.31 -67.20
C PHE A 79 -5.69 32.55 -68.66
N THR A 80 -5.32 31.64 -69.57
CA THR A 80 -5.45 31.85 -71.03
C THR A 80 -6.49 30.96 -71.70
N ASP A 81 -6.74 29.76 -71.16
CA ASP A 81 -7.93 28.95 -71.47
C ASP A 81 -8.46 28.22 -70.22
N THR A 82 -9.39 27.26 -70.40
CA THR A 82 -10.00 26.50 -69.29
C THR A 82 -9.08 25.41 -68.72
N ALA A 83 -8.11 24.90 -69.48
CA ALA A 83 -7.20 23.85 -69.02
C ALA A 83 -6.16 24.41 -68.02
N ASP A 84 -5.77 25.69 -68.15
CA ASP A 84 -4.97 26.39 -67.13
C ASP A 84 -5.68 26.37 -65.75
N LEU A 85 -7.01 26.51 -65.74
CA LEU A 85 -7.84 26.57 -64.53
C LEU A 85 -8.10 25.17 -63.95
N GLU A 86 -8.43 24.19 -64.80
CA GLU A 86 -8.62 22.79 -64.40
C GLU A 86 -7.34 22.19 -63.79
N THR A 87 -6.17 22.53 -64.35
CA THR A 87 -4.87 22.09 -63.82
C THR A 87 -4.55 22.68 -62.44
N TYR A 88 -5.09 23.86 -62.10
CA TYR A 88 -4.92 24.50 -60.78
C TYR A 88 -5.84 23.86 -59.71
N ILE A 89 -7.04 23.43 -60.10
CA ILE A 89 -8.03 22.82 -59.18
C ILE A 89 -7.70 21.35 -58.87
N ALA A 90 -7.00 20.66 -59.78
CA ALA A 90 -6.67 19.23 -59.65
C ALA A 90 -5.50 18.89 -58.70
N GLY A 91 -5.04 19.83 -57.86
CA GLY A 91 -3.85 19.70 -57.01
C GLY A 91 -4.05 20.22 -55.59
N ASP A 92 -4.94 19.57 -54.84
CA ASP A 92 -5.15 19.73 -53.39
C ASP A 92 -5.61 21.13 -52.90
N GLY A 93 -6.68 21.69 -53.49
CA GLY A 93 -7.35 22.88 -52.93
C GLY A 93 -8.68 23.28 -53.57
N LYS A 94 -9.65 23.70 -52.74
CA LYS A 94 -10.88 24.39 -53.19
C LYS A 94 -10.58 25.89 -53.31
N ALA A 95 -11.02 26.56 -54.37
CA ALA A 95 -10.71 27.96 -54.63
C ALA A 95 -11.93 28.78 -55.08
N LEU A 96 -12.00 30.04 -54.66
CA LEU A 96 -13.05 30.99 -55.07
C LEU A 96 -12.42 32.14 -55.88
N VAL A 97 -12.66 32.16 -57.20
CA VAL A 97 -12.05 33.15 -58.11
C VAL A 97 -13.04 34.25 -58.46
N GLN A 98 -12.81 35.46 -57.98
CA GLN A 98 -13.67 36.63 -58.23
C GLN A 98 -13.06 37.55 -59.30
N TYR A 99 -13.71 37.65 -60.46
CA TYR A 99 -13.29 38.57 -61.52
C TYR A 99 -13.94 39.95 -61.34
N SER A 100 -13.14 40.97 -61.01
CA SER A 100 -13.61 42.35 -60.82
C SER A 100 -13.91 43.11 -62.11
N ASN A 101 -13.64 42.55 -63.30
CA ASN A 101 -13.99 43.18 -64.57
C ASN A 101 -14.13 42.18 -65.74
N LEU A 102 -15.37 41.92 -66.20
CA LEU A 102 -15.70 40.88 -67.17
C LEU A 102 -15.54 41.29 -68.65
N ASP A 103 -15.39 42.59 -68.95
CA ASP A 103 -15.36 43.12 -70.32
C ASP A 103 -14.26 42.52 -71.21
N VAL A 104 -13.18 42.01 -70.63
CA VAL A 104 -11.98 41.54 -71.34
C VAL A 104 -11.88 40.02 -71.47
N ALA A 105 -12.84 39.25 -70.94
CA ALA A 105 -12.78 37.78 -70.92
C ALA A 105 -12.89 37.14 -72.32
N PRO A 106 -12.19 36.02 -72.62
CA PRO A 106 -12.35 35.28 -73.88
C PRO A 106 -13.79 34.80 -74.11
N ALA A 107 -14.22 34.74 -75.37
CA ALA A 107 -15.59 34.39 -75.74
C ALA A 107 -15.99 32.95 -75.33
N SER A 108 -15.02 32.03 -75.29
CA SER A 108 -15.19 30.67 -74.76
C SER A 108 -15.62 30.65 -73.29
N LEU A 109 -14.96 31.46 -72.45
CA LEU A 109 -15.24 31.53 -71.01
C LEU A 109 -16.63 32.13 -70.73
N ARG A 110 -17.02 33.18 -71.47
CA ARG A 110 -18.38 33.77 -71.38
C ARG A 110 -19.45 32.75 -71.78
N SER A 111 -19.19 31.93 -72.80
CA SER A 111 -20.09 30.87 -73.26
C SER A 111 -20.20 29.71 -72.26
N ALA A 112 -19.15 29.39 -71.52
CA ALA A 112 -19.17 28.37 -70.47
C ALA A 112 -19.94 28.83 -69.22
N LEU A 113 -19.91 30.14 -68.92
CA LEU A 113 -20.63 30.77 -67.80
C LEU A 113 -22.08 31.19 -68.16
N GLY A 114 -22.56 30.90 -69.37
CA GLY A 114 -23.94 31.18 -69.80
C GLY A 114 -24.30 32.65 -70.02
N VAL A 115 -23.33 33.57 -70.01
CA VAL A 115 -23.59 35.02 -70.04
C VAL A 115 -23.72 35.54 -71.48
N ALA A 116 -24.89 36.09 -71.80
CA ALA A 116 -25.26 36.45 -73.18
C ALA A 116 -24.94 37.91 -73.58
N SER A 117 -24.80 38.85 -72.65
CA SER A 117 -24.55 40.27 -72.95
C SER A 117 -23.55 40.94 -72.00
N ALA A 118 -23.04 42.11 -72.39
CA ALA A 118 -22.06 42.88 -71.61
C ALA A 118 -22.68 43.75 -70.50
N SER A 119 -23.97 43.58 -70.18
CA SER A 119 -24.65 44.27 -69.08
C SER A 119 -25.05 43.36 -67.92
N ASP A 120 -24.84 42.05 -68.06
CA ASP A 120 -25.28 41.06 -67.08
C ASP A 120 -24.21 40.87 -65.99
N ARG A 121 -24.59 41.05 -64.72
CA ARG A 121 -23.72 40.70 -63.58
C ARG A 121 -23.73 39.19 -63.38
N ALA A 122 -22.56 38.56 -63.44
CA ALA A 122 -22.42 37.14 -63.14
C ALA A 122 -22.67 36.87 -61.64
N ILE A 123 -23.48 35.85 -61.35
CA ILE A 123 -23.60 35.25 -60.01
C ILE A 123 -22.39 34.30 -59.82
N PRO A 124 -21.75 34.24 -58.63
CA PRO A 124 -20.66 33.30 -58.40
C PRO A 124 -21.13 31.85 -58.54
N LEU A 125 -20.49 31.08 -59.43
CA LEU A 125 -20.78 29.65 -59.62
C LEU A 125 -19.61 28.81 -59.09
N ALA A 126 -19.83 28.14 -57.97
CA ALA A 126 -18.87 27.16 -57.46
C ALA A 126 -18.97 25.87 -58.29
N ILE A 127 -17.89 25.49 -58.98
CA ILE A 127 -17.83 24.27 -59.79
C ILE A 127 -17.17 23.16 -58.97
N HIS A 128 -17.93 22.12 -58.64
CA HIS A 128 -17.42 20.93 -57.95
C HIS A 128 -17.04 19.85 -58.97
N PRO A 129 -15.81 19.31 -58.96
CA PRO A 129 -15.31 18.39 -60.00
C PRO A 129 -15.77 16.91 -59.85
N THR A 130 -16.82 16.64 -59.07
CA THR A 130 -17.60 15.38 -59.10
C THR A 130 -19.07 15.68 -58.85
N GLY A 131 -19.98 14.99 -59.55
CA GLY A 131 -21.41 15.28 -59.53
C GLY A 131 -22.19 14.53 -58.45
N HIS A 132 -22.55 15.22 -57.37
CA HIS A 132 -23.68 14.92 -56.48
C HIS A 132 -24.26 16.27 -55.99
N PRO A 133 -25.59 16.41 -55.77
CA PRO A 133 -26.20 17.65 -55.32
C PRO A 133 -26.27 17.80 -53.79
N ALA A 134 -26.72 18.98 -53.34
CA ALA A 134 -27.01 19.40 -51.95
C ALA A 134 -25.81 19.86 -51.09
N LEU A 135 -25.62 21.19 -51.03
CA LEU A 135 -25.03 21.87 -49.89
C LEU A 135 -26.16 22.33 -48.96
N SER A 136 -26.12 21.91 -47.69
CA SER A 136 -26.90 22.54 -46.62
C SER A 136 -26.08 23.66 -45.98
N GLY A 137 -26.73 24.74 -45.53
CA GLY A 137 -26.05 25.80 -44.78
C GLY A 137 -25.36 26.90 -45.60
N ALA A 138 -25.97 27.39 -46.68
CA ALA A 138 -25.56 28.66 -47.29
C ALA A 138 -26.36 29.83 -46.70
N VAL A 139 -25.69 30.75 -46.00
CA VAL A 139 -26.31 32.02 -45.57
C VAL A 139 -26.49 32.91 -46.80
N VAL A 140 -27.72 33.00 -47.29
CA VAL A 140 -28.08 33.97 -48.34
C VAL A 140 -28.23 35.33 -47.69
N ASP A 141 -27.14 36.11 -47.72
CA ASP A 141 -27.16 37.51 -47.32
C ASP A 141 -28.06 38.31 -48.29
N VAL A 142 -28.92 39.17 -47.75
CA VAL A 142 -29.95 39.86 -48.53
C VAL A 142 -29.34 41.10 -49.16
N VAL A 143 -28.89 40.95 -50.40
CA VAL A 143 -28.35 42.07 -51.20
C VAL A 143 -29.41 43.16 -51.35
N ASP A 144 -29.19 44.29 -50.68
CA ASP A 144 -29.94 45.53 -50.88
C ASP A 144 -29.84 45.96 -52.35
N LEU A 145 -30.97 45.87 -53.07
CA LEU A 145 -31.11 46.37 -54.43
C LEU A 145 -31.28 47.89 -54.37
N GLY A 146 -30.14 48.57 -54.18
CA GLY A 146 -30.04 49.98 -53.84
C GLY A 146 -30.95 50.92 -54.63
N ALA A 147 -31.53 51.88 -53.90
CA ALA A 147 -32.70 52.67 -54.26
C ALA A 147 -32.73 53.25 -55.70
N GLY A 148 -33.84 53.03 -56.40
CA GLY A 148 -34.14 53.59 -57.72
C GLY A 148 -35.63 53.55 -58.10
N ASP A 149 -36.39 54.56 -57.66
CA ASP A 149 -37.72 54.97 -58.17
C ASP A 149 -38.76 53.86 -58.48
N TYR A 150 -39.09 53.03 -57.48
CA TYR A 150 -40.40 52.36 -57.40
C TYR A 150 -41.04 52.66 -56.05
N GLY A 151 -42.14 53.43 -56.06
CA GLY A 151 -42.77 53.94 -54.85
C GLY A 151 -43.94 53.10 -54.33
N ASP A 152 -43.96 52.90 -53.02
CA ASP A 152 -45.10 52.70 -52.12
C ASP A 152 -46.39 52.07 -52.69
N ASP A 153 -46.43 50.73 -52.83
CA ASP A 153 -47.58 49.94 -52.38
C ASP A 153 -47.20 48.46 -52.15
N LEU A 154 -46.94 48.08 -50.88
CA LEU A 154 -46.77 46.69 -50.44
C LEU A 154 -47.64 46.47 -49.19
N THR A 155 -48.87 46.02 -49.40
CA THR A 155 -49.79 45.67 -48.32
C THR A 155 -49.67 44.18 -47.96
N PRO A 156 -49.37 43.81 -46.70
CA PRO A 156 -49.27 42.40 -46.31
C PRO A 156 -50.65 41.73 -46.25
N THR A 157 -50.89 40.78 -47.14
CA THR A 157 -51.91 39.74 -46.93
C THR A 157 -51.34 38.66 -46.01
N GLY A 158 -52.10 38.26 -44.99
CA GLY A 158 -51.61 37.43 -43.86
C GLY A 158 -51.38 35.95 -44.16
N SER A 159 -50.63 35.62 -45.22
CA SER A 159 -50.31 34.25 -45.67
C SER A 159 -48.91 34.12 -46.28
N GLY A 160 -47.98 35.02 -45.95
CA GLY A 160 -46.56 34.95 -46.34
C GLY A 160 -46.22 35.25 -47.80
N THR A 161 -47.18 35.17 -48.73
CA THR A 161 -46.93 35.31 -50.17
C THR A 161 -46.72 36.76 -50.61
N LEU A 162 -45.59 37.06 -51.24
CA LEU A 162 -45.33 38.31 -51.97
C LEU A 162 -45.55 38.08 -53.48
N VAL A 163 -46.43 38.87 -54.10
CA VAL A 163 -46.71 38.77 -55.54
C VAL A 163 -46.52 40.13 -56.21
N ALA A 164 -45.45 40.27 -57.00
CA ALA A 164 -45.21 41.45 -57.82
C ALA A 164 -45.98 41.34 -59.15
N THR A 165 -46.77 42.35 -59.52
CA THR A 165 -47.49 42.39 -60.81
C THR A 165 -47.15 43.63 -61.63
N SER A 166 -46.88 43.45 -62.92
CA SER A 166 -46.65 44.55 -63.86
C SER A 166 -47.97 45.15 -64.37
N ARG A 167 -48.08 46.48 -64.42
CA ARG A 167 -49.29 47.17 -64.93
C ARG A 167 -49.63 46.77 -66.37
N PRO A 168 -50.92 46.61 -66.72
CA PRO A 168 -51.33 46.30 -68.09
C PRO A 168 -51.08 47.49 -69.03
N GLY A 169 -50.31 47.26 -70.10
CA GLY A 169 -50.16 48.25 -71.19
C GLY A 169 -48.79 48.32 -71.88
N GLY A 170 -47.77 47.62 -71.39
CA GLY A 170 -46.44 47.58 -72.01
C GLY A 170 -45.92 46.16 -72.17
N THR A 171 -45.23 45.88 -73.27
CA THR A 171 -44.54 44.59 -73.51
C THR A 171 -43.22 44.57 -72.73
N GLY A 172 -43.32 44.29 -71.43
CA GLY A 172 -42.18 44.05 -70.54
C GLY A 172 -42.15 42.59 -70.10
N ARG A 173 -40.95 42.02 -69.93
CA ARG A 173 -40.75 40.70 -69.34
C ARG A 173 -40.95 40.77 -67.83
N GLY A 174 -41.77 39.89 -67.27
CA GLY A 174 -41.98 39.77 -65.83
C GLY A 174 -41.44 38.44 -65.31
N LEU A 175 -40.79 38.48 -64.14
CA LEU A 175 -40.39 37.29 -63.38
C LEU A 175 -41.42 37.07 -62.27
N ILE A 176 -41.97 35.88 -62.17
CA ILE A 176 -42.77 35.46 -61.00
C ILE A 176 -41.83 34.71 -60.06
N VAL A 177 -41.81 35.10 -58.80
CA VAL A 177 -41.08 34.43 -57.73
C VAL A 177 -42.11 34.06 -56.67
N ALA A 178 -42.15 32.78 -56.30
CA ALA A 178 -42.92 32.27 -55.17
C ALA A 178 -41.96 31.52 -54.25
N ALA A 179 -42.20 31.63 -52.94
CA ALA A 179 -41.49 30.92 -51.89
C ALA A 179 -42.51 30.43 -50.86
N ASN A 180 -42.28 29.23 -50.32
CA ASN A 180 -43.05 28.70 -49.19
C ASN A 180 -42.39 29.10 -47.85
N GLU A 181 -42.97 28.70 -46.72
CA GLU A 181 -42.47 29.05 -45.37
C GLU A 181 -40.98 28.68 -45.15
N ASP A 182 -40.51 27.58 -45.78
CA ASP A 182 -39.12 27.10 -45.74
C ASP A 182 -38.14 27.81 -46.69
N ARG A 183 -38.58 28.88 -47.38
CA ARG A 183 -37.78 29.77 -48.26
C ARG A 183 -37.16 29.16 -49.53
N THR A 184 -37.54 27.96 -49.96
CA THR A 184 -37.11 27.40 -51.25
C THR A 184 -37.57 28.28 -52.42
N LEU A 185 -36.66 28.61 -53.34
CA LEU A 185 -36.87 29.61 -54.40
C LEU A 185 -37.09 28.93 -55.77
N CYS A 186 -38.31 29.01 -56.31
CA CYS A 186 -38.59 28.54 -57.67
C CYS A 186 -38.28 29.63 -58.71
N VAL A 187 -37.43 29.32 -59.71
CA VAL A 187 -37.09 30.22 -60.83
C VAL A 187 -37.28 29.49 -62.15
N GLY A 188 -38.33 29.83 -62.90
CA GLY A 188 -38.55 29.34 -64.26
C GLY A 188 -37.79 30.16 -65.30
N GLN A 189 -37.26 29.50 -66.34
CA GLN A 189 -36.83 30.18 -67.57
C GLN A 189 -38.04 30.56 -68.46
N GLU A 190 -37.76 31.25 -69.57
CA GLU A 190 -38.77 31.90 -70.43
C GLU A 190 -39.80 30.93 -71.05
N TRP A 191 -41.09 31.15 -70.75
CA TRP A 191 -42.22 30.60 -71.51
C TRP A 191 -43.26 31.71 -71.76
N GLU A 192 -43.78 31.81 -72.99
CA GLU A 192 -44.88 32.73 -73.29
C GLU A 192 -46.23 32.07 -72.96
N THR A 193 -47.03 32.75 -72.14
CA THR A 193 -48.43 32.44 -71.79
C THR A 193 -48.69 31.07 -71.12
N LEU A 194 -48.60 31.06 -69.79
CA LEU A 194 -49.35 30.14 -68.91
C LEU A 194 -50.37 30.97 -68.10
N ASP A 195 -51.44 30.32 -67.63
CA ASP A 195 -52.35 30.91 -66.64
C ASP A 195 -51.98 30.51 -65.19
N GLU A 196 -52.64 31.14 -64.20
CA GLU A 196 -52.34 30.99 -62.76
C GLU A 196 -52.47 29.54 -62.28
N ALA A 197 -53.49 28.81 -62.75
CA ALA A 197 -53.70 27.41 -62.40
C ALA A 197 -52.70 26.47 -63.12
N GLN A 198 -52.27 26.83 -64.33
CA GLN A 198 -51.18 26.12 -65.02
C GLN A 198 -49.82 26.34 -64.35
N ALA A 199 -49.58 27.52 -63.76
CA ALA A 199 -48.37 27.80 -63.00
C ALA A 199 -48.33 27.01 -61.68
N GLU A 200 -49.45 26.95 -60.93
CA GLU A 200 -49.56 26.09 -59.74
C GLU A 200 -49.38 24.60 -60.10
N ALA A 201 -50.02 24.11 -61.15
CA ALA A 201 -49.90 22.71 -61.58
C ALA A 201 -48.48 22.35 -62.05
N ALA A 202 -47.81 23.25 -62.78
CA ALA A 202 -46.41 23.06 -63.19
C ALA A 202 -45.45 23.08 -61.98
N CYS A 203 -45.70 23.93 -60.99
CA CYS A 203 -44.97 23.87 -59.72
C CYS A 203 -45.24 22.55 -58.98
N ALA A 204 -46.48 22.05 -58.97
CA ALA A 204 -46.82 20.78 -58.31
C ALA A 204 -46.13 19.57 -58.96
N GLU A 205 -46.14 19.44 -60.29
CA GLU A 205 -45.39 18.38 -60.99
C GLU A 205 -43.87 18.51 -60.77
N LEU A 206 -43.32 19.74 -60.74
CA LEU A 206 -41.90 19.93 -60.44
C LEU A 206 -41.56 19.61 -58.98
N ILE A 207 -42.49 19.86 -58.04
CA ILE A 207 -42.34 19.55 -56.61
C ILE A 207 -42.44 18.04 -56.38
N GLU A 208 -43.38 17.32 -56.99
CA GLU A 208 -43.37 15.84 -56.92
C GLU A 208 -42.08 15.27 -57.54
N TYR A 209 -41.61 15.80 -58.67
CA TYR A 209 -40.35 15.37 -59.29
C TYR A 209 -39.11 15.69 -58.44
N LEU A 210 -39.10 16.81 -57.69
CA LEU A 210 -37.99 17.19 -56.81
C LEU A 210 -38.07 16.54 -55.41
N LEU A 211 -39.24 16.07 -54.98
CA LEU A 211 -39.40 15.27 -53.77
C LEU A 211 -39.01 13.80 -54.04
N ASP A 212 -39.42 13.23 -55.18
CA ASP A 212 -39.00 11.89 -55.63
C ASP A 212 -37.51 11.84 -56.03
N LEU A 213 -36.90 13.01 -56.33
CA LEU A 213 -35.45 13.20 -56.48
C LEU A 213 -34.77 13.83 -55.25
N SER A 214 -35.45 13.96 -54.12
CA SER A 214 -34.75 14.25 -52.87
C SER A 214 -33.94 12.98 -52.50
N PRO A 215 -32.60 13.02 -52.48
CA PRO A 215 -31.85 11.91 -51.93
C PRO A 215 -32.28 11.78 -50.46
N THR A 216 -32.57 10.56 -50.00
CA THR A 216 -32.81 10.30 -48.59
C THR A 216 -31.50 10.57 -47.84
N VAL A 217 -31.32 11.83 -47.42
CA VAL A 217 -30.10 12.32 -46.78
C VAL A 217 -29.78 11.36 -45.64
N CYS A 218 -28.62 10.71 -45.73
CA CYS A 218 -28.29 9.68 -44.77
C CYS A 218 -28.18 10.34 -43.39
N ALA A 219 -29.14 10.04 -42.52
CA ALA A 219 -29.25 10.69 -41.23
C ALA A 219 -28.03 10.30 -40.35
N PRO A 220 -27.45 11.23 -39.59
CA PRO A 220 -26.40 10.90 -38.63
C PRO A 220 -26.93 9.90 -37.59
N VAL A 221 -26.02 9.20 -36.91
CA VAL A 221 -26.43 8.45 -35.72
C VAL A 221 -26.92 9.42 -34.64
N GLU A 222 -27.87 8.96 -33.82
CA GLU A 222 -28.46 9.70 -32.72
C GLU A 222 -28.11 9.03 -31.40
N ASN A 223 -28.06 9.80 -30.30
CA ASN A 223 -27.73 9.28 -28.97
C ASN A 223 -26.42 8.45 -28.94
N LEU A 224 -25.38 8.93 -29.64
CA LEU A 224 -24.05 8.31 -29.57
C LEU A 224 -23.51 8.48 -28.16
N LEU A 225 -23.28 7.35 -27.49
CA LEU A 225 -22.64 7.24 -26.18
C LEU A 225 -21.41 6.36 -26.35
N CYS A 226 -20.33 6.72 -25.67
CA CYS A 226 -19.08 5.97 -25.67
C CYS A 226 -18.56 5.93 -24.24
N THR A 227 -18.41 4.73 -23.70
CA THR A 227 -18.04 4.45 -22.29
C THR A 227 -16.93 3.42 -22.26
N ILE A 228 -16.10 3.41 -21.23
CA ILE A 228 -15.11 2.34 -21.02
C ILE A 228 -15.81 1.16 -20.35
N ASP A 229 -15.67 -0.06 -20.89
CA ASP A 229 -15.94 -1.28 -20.12
C ASP A 229 -14.71 -1.61 -19.28
N CYS A 230 -14.79 -1.31 -17.99
CA CYS A 230 -13.74 -1.58 -17.01
C CYS A 230 -13.38 -3.07 -16.89
N SER A 231 -14.23 -3.97 -17.40
CA SER A 231 -14.01 -5.43 -17.42
C SER A 231 -13.05 -5.88 -18.52
N SER A 232 -12.95 -5.12 -19.62
CA SER A 232 -12.19 -5.50 -20.83
C SER A 232 -11.13 -4.49 -21.26
N GLY A 233 -11.29 -3.21 -20.90
CA GLY A 233 -10.45 -2.11 -21.38
C GLY A 233 -10.84 -1.61 -22.78
N ASP A 234 -11.92 -2.11 -23.36
CA ASP A 234 -12.47 -1.59 -24.62
C ASP A 234 -13.42 -0.40 -24.35
N ALA A 235 -13.48 0.55 -25.29
CA ALA A 235 -14.59 1.47 -25.39
C ALA A 235 -15.82 0.73 -25.95
N GLU A 236 -16.91 0.70 -25.19
CA GLU A 236 -18.24 0.38 -25.71
C GLU A 236 -18.87 1.64 -26.31
N LEU A 237 -19.00 1.66 -27.64
CA LEU A 237 -19.80 2.63 -28.36
C LEU A 237 -21.22 2.09 -28.51
N SER A 238 -22.23 2.93 -28.30
CA SER A 238 -23.65 2.61 -28.58
C SER A 238 -24.38 3.81 -29.17
N TRP A 239 -25.35 3.57 -30.05
CA TRP A 239 -26.10 4.62 -30.74
C TRP A 239 -27.47 4.15 -31.24
N THR A 240 -28.34 5.11 -31.53
CA THR A 240 -29.58 4.91 -32.28
C THR A 240 -29.35 5.22 -33.76
N ASN A 241 -29.83 4.37 -34.66
CA ASN A 241 -29.76 4.64 -36.09
C ASN A 241 -30.82 5.68 -36.48
N GLY A 242 -30.41 6.87 -36.93
CA GLY A 242 -31.31 7.94 -37.39
C GLY A 242 -32.02 7.65 -38.72
N GLY A 243 -31.72 6.52 -39.36
CA GLY A 243 -32.31 6.09 -40.63
C GLY A 243 -32.09 4.61 -40.91
N VAL A 244 -32.50 4.17 -42.11
CA VAL A 244 -32.29 2.79 -42.58
C VAL A 244 -30.91 2.69 -43.21
N TYR A 245 -29.92 2.23 -42.44
CA TYR A 245 -28.56 2.00 -42.93
C TYR A 245 -28.42 0.64 -43.63
N THR A 246 -27.52 0.60 -44.62
CA THR A 246 -26.98 -0.63 -45.22
C THR A 246 -25.70 -1.09 -44.55
N ASP A 247 -24.99 -0.18 -43.89
CA ASP A 247 -23.74 -0.41 -43.16
C ASP A 247 -23.52 0.73 -42.13
N VAL A 248 -22.65 0.51 -41.16
CA VAL A 248 -22.15 1.55 -40.24
C VAL A 248 -20.62 1.48 -40.26
N GLU A 249 -19.96 2.64 -40.24
CA GLU A 249 -18.51 2.76 -40.16
C GLU A 249 -18.11 3.45 -38.86
N ILE A 250 -17.07 2.93 -38.22
CA ILE A 250 -16.34 3.60 -37.13
C ILE A 250 -14.93 3.85 -37.65
N ASP A 251 -14.50 5.11 -37.69
CA ASP A 251 -13.19 5.56 -38.19
C ASP A 251 -12.90 5.12 -39.64
N GLY A 252 -13.96 5.02 -40.45
CA GLY A 252 -13.91 4.55 -41.83
C GLY A 252 -13.89 3.02 -41.99
N VAL A 253 -14.01 2.26 -40.88
CA VAL A 253 -14.05 0.79 -40.87
C VAL A 253 -15.47 0.30 -40.71
N SER A 254 -15.97 -0.38 -41.74
CA SER A 254 -17.26 -1.09 -41.79
C SER A 254 -17.41 -2.10 -40.64
N ILE A 255 -18.56 -2.08 -39.96
CA ILE A 255 -18.95 -3.03 -38.91
C ILE A 255 -20.30 -3.72 -39.19
N GLY A 256 -20.95 -3.45 -40.32
CA GLY A 256 -22.32 -3.88 -40.60
C GLY A 256 -23.36 -2.97 -39.96
N VAL A 257 -24.64 -3.37 -40.05
CA VAL A 257 -25.79 -2.62 -39.52
C VAL A 257 -25.96 -2.73 -38.00
N ALA A 258 -24.86 -2.58 -37.26
CA ALA A 258 -24.85 -2.58 -35.80
C ALA A 258 -25.44 -1.29 -35.20
N THR A 259 -25.75 -1.34 -33.90
CA THR A 259 -26.12 -0.18 -33.05
C THR A 259 -25.23 -0.04 -31.82
N ALA A 260 -24.19 -0.88 -31.72
CA ALA A 260 -23.16 -0.83 -30.71
C ALA A 260 -21.89 -1.54 -31.24
N ALA A 261 -20.72 -1.20 -30.71
CA ALA A 261 -19.46 -1.87 -30.99
C ALA A 261 -18.44 -1.65 -29.87
N ALA A 262 -17.67 -2.69 -29.55
CA ALA A 262 -16.47 -2.57 -28.73
C ALA A 262 -15.26 -2.12 -29.58
N ARG A 263 -14.33 -1.40 -28.97
CA ARG A 263 -13.09 -0.91 -29.57
C ARG A 263 -11.95 -0.95 -28.53
N PRO A 264 -10.84 -1.65 -28.78
CA PRO A 264 -9.66 -1.55 -27.93
C PRO A 264 -9.18 -0.11 -27.82
N LEU A 265 -9.08 0.37 -26.58
CA LEU A 265 -8.47 1.66 -26.29
C LEU A 265 -6.95 1.54 -26.26
N VAL A 266 -6.31 2.71 -26.34
CA VAL A 266 -4.92 2.92 -25.95
C VAL A 266 -4.90 4.05 -24.93
N PRO A 267 -3.86 4.12 -24.08
CA PRO A 267 -3.53 5.31 -23.30
C PRO A 267 -3.72 6.62 -24.09
N GLY A 268 -4.34 7.61 -23.44
CA GLY A 268 -4.62 8.94 -23.97
C GLY A 268 -6.03 9.13 -24.57
N ALA A 269 -6.26 10.34 -25.09
CA ALA A 269 -7.54 10.76 -25.65
C ALA A 269 -7.83 10.11 -27.03
N THR A 270 -8.82 9.21 -27.07
CA THR A 270 -9.26 8.51 -28.28
C THR A 270 -10.62 9.04 -28.76
N THR A 271 -10.62 9.81 -29.85
CA THR A 271 -11.87 10.25 -30.52
C THR A 271 -12.30 9.27 -31.60
N PHE A 272 -13.49 8.69 -31.45
CA PHE A 272 -14.12 7.82 -32.45
C PHE A 272 -15.11 8.59 -33.33
N SER A 273 -15.12 8.28 -34.63
CA SER A 273 -16.00 8.87 -35.64
C SER A 273 -17.00 7.83 -36.17
N VAL A 274 -18.25 7.88 -35.70
CA VAL A 274 -19.33 6.98 -36.12
C VAL A 274 -20.15 7.58 -37.27
N VAL A 275 -20.30 6.82 -38.37
CA VAL A 275 -20.95 7.22 -39.62
C VAL A 275 -21.93 6.13 -40.08
N GLY A 276 -23.18 6.51 -40.33
CA GLY A 276 -24.17 5.64 -40.98
C GLY A 276 -24.03 5.67 -42.50
N VAL A 277 -24.24 4.54 -43.17
CA VAL A 277 -24.14 4.40 -44.63
C VAL A 277 -25.49 4.00 -45.22
N CYS A 278 -25.98 4.75 -46.20
CA CYS A 278 -27.27 4.58 -46.84
C CYS A 278 -27.08 4.21 -48.33
N GLY A 279 -26.64 2.98 -48.59
CA GLY A 279 -26.34 2.51 -49.95
C GLY A 279 -25.01 3.07 -50.47
N ALA A 280 -25.05 4.21 -51.15
CA ALA A 280 -23.85 4.91 -51.66
C ALA A 280 -23.49 6.17 -50.87
N ASP A 281 -24.47 6.76 -50.16
CA ASP A 281 -24.29 7.99 -49.40
C ASP A 281 -23.89 7.69 -47.94
N ARG A 282 -23.13 8.61 -47.34
CA ARG A 282 -22.69 8.57 -45.94
C ARG A 282 -23.33 9.71 -45.15
N SER A 283 -23.62 9.48 -43.88
CA SER A 283 -24.11 10.54 -42.99
C SER A 283 -23.00 11.46 -42.47
N VAL A 284 -23.40 12.57 -41.85
CA VAL A 284 -22.46 13.43 -41.11
C VAL A 284 -21.93 12.65 -39.91
N PRO A 285 -20.60 12.59 -39.68
CA PRO A 285 -20.05 11.90 -38.52
C PRO A 285 -20.61 12.42 -37.20
N ARG A 286 -20.88 11.51 -36.26
CA ARG A 286 -20.90 11.84 -34.84
C ARG A 286 -19.56 11.46 -34.23
N LEU A 287 -19.03 12.36 -33.42
CA LEU A 287 -17.81 12.16 -32.66
C LEU A 287 -18.16 11.87 -31.20
N CYS A 288 -17.39 11.00 -30.58
CA CYS A 288 -17.27 10.89 -29.13
C CYS A 288 -15.78 10.75 -28.80
N THR A 289 -15.34 11.31 -27.68
CA THR A 289 -13.99 11.06 -27.14
C THR A 289 -14.12 10.19 -25.91
N VAL A 290 -13.25 9.21 -25.79
CA VAL A 290 -12.99 8.46 -24.56
C VAL A 290 -11.54 8.72 -24.20
N GLU A 291 -11.31 9.22 -22.99
CA GLU A 291 -9.96 9.46 -22.48
C GLU A 291 -9.63 8.39 -21.46
N VAL A 292 -8.50 7.70 -21.68
CA VAL A 292 -7.89 6.82 -20.69
C VAL A 292 -6.64 7.56 -20.19
N PRO A 293 -6.43 7.69 -18.87
CA PRO A 293 -5.15 8.14 -18.34
C PRO A 293 -3.99 7.31 -18.92
N ASP A 294 -2.79 7.87 -19.00
CA ASP A 294 -1.60 7.10 -19.40
C ASP A 294 -1.15 6.17 -18.24
N ASP A 295 0.08 5.64 -18.25
CA ASP A 295 0.67 4.88 -17.12
C ASP A 295 0.99 5.83 -15.92
N GLU A 296 0.02 6.66 -15.52
CA GLU A 296 0.16 7.84 -14.67
C GLU A 296 -0.55 7.66 -13.33
N TRP A 297 0.23 7.57 -12.26
CA TRP A 297 -0.25 7.33 -10.89
C TRP A 297 -0.99 8.52 -10.26
N HIS A 298 -1.15 9.62 -10.98
CA HIS A 298 -1.81 10.84 -10.53
C HIS A 298 -2.78 11.37 -11.59
N VAL A 299 -4.03 11.63 -11.20
CA VAL A 299 -5.04 12.26 -12.06
C VAL A 299 -5.48 13.56 -11.39
N VAL A 300 -5.24 14.69 -12.06
CA VAL A 300 -5.73 16.00 -11.63
C VAL A 300 -7.07 16.25 -12.31
N TRP A 301 -8.15 16.24 -11.54
CA TRP A 301 -9.48 16.58 -12.05
C TRP A 301 -9.69 18.10 -11.97
N ALA A 302 -9.71 18.74 -13.13
CA ALA A 302 -9.82 20.18 -13.31
C ALA A 302 -11.29 20.62 -13.33
N ALA A 303 -11.91 20.67 -12.14
CA ALA A 303 -13.33 20.98 -12.00
C ALA A 303 -13.62 22.46 -11.66
N GLU A 304 -12.64 23.18 -11.07
CA GLU A 304 -12.75 24.59 -10.68
C GLU A 304 -13.19 25.53 -11.83
N GLU A 305 -14.07 26.51 -11.54
CA GLU A 305 -14.35 27.58 -12.51
C GLU A 305 -13.17 28.57 -12.56
N ALA A 306 -12.98 29.25 -13.69
CA ALA A 306 -11.77 30.05 -13.95
C ALA A 306 -11.68 31.31 -13.06
N SER A 307 -10.86 31.22 -12.01
CA SER A 307 -10.75 32.19 -10.92
C SER A 307 -9.38 32.94 -10.93
N SER A 308 -8.87 33.36 -9.76
CA SER A 308 -7.52 33.95 -9.61
C SER A 308 -6.53 33.08 -8.81
N VAL A 309 -7.03 32.06 -8.12
CA VAL A 309 -6.26 31.04 -7.40
C VAL A 309 -6.43 29.71 -8.14
N ASP A 310 -5.45 29.39 -8.98
CA ASP A 310 -5.47 28.24 -9.90
C ASP A 310 -4.86 27.00 -9.22
N SER A 311 -5.70 26.09 -8.71
CA SER A 311 -5.24 24.87 -8.04
C SER A 311 -4.69 23.84 -9.02
N VAL A 312 -5.25 23.72 -10.23
CA VAL A 312 -4.74 22.79 -11.27
C VAL A 312 -3.30 23.14 -11.64
N THR A 313 -2.99 24.40 -11.93
CA THR A 313 -1.63 24.88 -12.14
C THR A 313 -0.78 24.65 -10.89
N ALA A 314 -1.29 24.94 -9.69
CA ALA A 314 -0.52 24.78 -8.46
C ALA A 314 -0.13 23.32 -8.13
N LEU A 315 -1.05 22.38 -8.33
CA LEU A 315 -0.86 20.94 -8.16
C LEU A 315 0.13 20.40 -9.20
N THR A 316 -0.08 20.73 -10.47
CA THR A 316 0.78 20.26 -11.57
C THR A 316 2.21 20.81 -11.44
N ASP A 317 2.37 22.10 -11.12
CA ASP A 317 3.68 22.73 -10.85
C ASP A 317 4.39 22.16 -9.61
N ALA A 318 3.66 21.49 -8.70
CA ALA A 318 4.21 20.76 -7.55
C ALA A 318 4.58 19.30 -7.88
N LEU A 319 3.76 18.59 -8.66
CA LEU A 319 4.03 17.24 -9.19
C LEU A 319 5.25 17.22 -10.12
N ASP A 320 5.36 18.21 -11.02
CA ASP A 320 6.48 18.40 -11.94
C ASP A 320 7.81 18.61 -11.17
N ARG A 321 7.74 19.35 -10.04
CA ARG A 321 8.87 19.55 -9.11
C ARG A 321 9.28 18.30 -8.34
N LEU A 322 8.36 17.37 -8.10
CA LEU A 322 8.65 16.04 -7.55
C LEU A 322 9.01 15.02 -8.66
N SER A 323 8.88 15.40 -9.94
CA SER A 323 9.07 14.54 -11.11
C SER A 323 8.13 13.34 -11.18
N LEU A 324 6.88 13.53 -10.74
CA LEU A 324 5.80 12.53 -10.76
C LEU A 324 4.94 12.73 -12.03
N PRO A 325 4.61 11.65 -12.79
CA PRO A 325 3.80 11.77 -14.01
C PRO A 325 2.31 11.90 -13.68
N TYR A 326 1.59 12.74 -14.42
CA TYR A 326 0.19 13.07 -14.12
C TYR A 326 -0.64 13.40 -15.36
N GLY A 327 -1.88 12.93 -15.37
CA GLY A 327 -2.90 13.33 -16.34
C GLY A 327 -3.76 14.47 -15.78
N VAL A 328 -4.20 15.39 -16.65
CA VAL A 328 -5.22 16.41 -16.30
C VAL A 328 -6.49 16.09 -17.07
N VAL A 329 -7.64 16.03 -16.40
CA VAL A 329 -8.94 15.65 -16.98
C VAL A 329 -10.05 16.63 -16.60
N ASP A 330 -10.96 16.92 -17.53
CA ASP A 330 -12.14 17.76 -17.29
C ASP A 330 -13.25 17.00 -16.51
N THR A 331 -13.23 15.66 -16.55
CA THR A 331 -14.23 14.78 -15.90
C THR A 331 -13.56 13.62 -15.18
N LEU A 332 -14.09 13.23 -14.01
CA LEU A 332 -13.63 12.03 -13.29
C LEU A 332 -13.63 10.78 -14.20
N PRO A 333 -12.61 9.89 -14.09
CA PRO A 333 -12.61 8.62 -14.79
C PRO A 333 -13.81 7.75 -14.40
N THR A 334 -14.42 7.06 -15.37
CA THR A 334 -15.59 6.19 -15.13
C THR A 334 -15.24 4.76 -14.72
N CYS A 335 -13.95 4.44 -14.57
CA CYS A 335 -13.46 3.13 -14.17
C CYS A 335 -12.50 3.29 -12.98
N PRO A 336 -12.62 2.48 -11.91
CA PRO A 336 -11.73 2.55 -10.78
C PRO A 336 -10.27 2.29 -11.18
N LEU A 337 -9.35 3.15 -10.74
CA LEU A 337 -7.93 3.06 -11.12
C LEU A 337 -7.17 1.97 -10.35
N GLY A 338 -7.68 1.56 -9.19
CA GLY A 338 -7.03 0.56 -8.33
C GLY A 338 -5.92 1.11 -7.43
N PRO A 339 -5.24 0.25 -6.66
CA PRO A 339 -4.31 0.68 -5.62
C PRO A 339 -3.07 1.38 -6.19
N GLY A 340 -2.65 2.45 -5.52
CA GLY A 340 -1.44 3.20 -5.86
C GLY A 340 -1.65 4.37 -6.82
N HIS A 341 -2.89 4.63 -7.27
CA HIS A 341 -3.26 5.88 -7.94
C HIS A 341 -3.75 6.93 -6.93
N VAL A 342 -3.60 8.20 -7.29
CA VAL A 342 -4.11 9.35 -6.53
C VAL A 342 -4.94 10.26 -7.45
N ILE A 343 -6.17 10.57 -7.05
CA ILE A 343 -6.98 11.61 -7.70
C ILE A 343 -6.85 12.91 -6.89
N TRP A 344 -6.53 14.00 -7.58
CA TRP A 344 -6.51 15.36 -7.03
C TRP A 344 -7.73 16.12 -7.57
N CYS A 345 -8.79 16.19 -6.77
CA CYS A 345 -10.03 16.88 -7.14
C CYS A 345 -9.92 18.38 -6.85
N ALA A 346 -9.46 19.16 -7.84
CA ALA A 346 -9.45 20.62 -7.77
C ALA A 346 -10.85 21.16 -8.11
N THR A 347 -11.71 21.32 -7.09
CA THR A 347 -13.09 21.83 -7.28
C THR A 347 -13.28 23.30 -6.87
N GLY A 348 -12.27 23.94 -6.27
CA GLY A 348 -12.25 25.38 -5.96
C GLY A 348 -13.10 25.82 -4.77
N THR A 349 -13.07 27.13 -4.51
CA THR A 349 -13.77 27.83 -3.43
C THR A 349 -14.87 28.75 -3.97
N TYR A 350 -15.88 29.05 -3.15
CA TYR A 350 -16.95 29.97 -3.56
C TYR A 350 -16.40 31.41 -3.71
N PRO A 351 -16.63 32.15 -4.81
CA PRO A 351 -17.75 32.01 -5.75
C PRO A 351 -17.61 30.98 -6.87
N ASP A 352 -16.38 30.55 -7.17
CA ASP A 352 -16.00 29.91 -8.43
C ASP A 352 -15.84 28.36 -8.29
N SER A 353 -16.42 27.79 -7.23
CA SER A 353 -16.39 26.35 -6.88
C SER A 353 -17.38 25.49 -7.68
N HIS A 354 -16.94 24.31 -8.15
CA HIS A 354 -17.81 23.25 -8.69
C HIS A 354 -18.49 22.43 -7.58
N PRO A 355 -19.84 22.44 -7.45
CA PRO A 355 -20.53 21.67 -6.42
C PRO A 355 -20.69 20.21 -6.84
N LEU A 356 -19.92 19.32 -6.21
CA LEU A 356 -19.92 17.86 -6.43
C LEU A 356 -21.35 17.28 -6.57
N THR A 357 -21.62 16.64 -7.70
CA THR A 357 -22.92 16.00 -7.97
C THR A 357 -23.00 14.60 -7.37
N VAL A 358 -24.23 14.07 -7.27
CA VAL A 358 -24.49 12.71 -6.78
C VAL A 358 -23.83 11.63 -7.65
N ALA A 359 -23.58 11.90 -8.94
CA ALA A 359 -22.89 10.95 -9.81
C ALA A 359 -21.38 10.94 -9.58
N GLU A 360 -20.74 12.12 -9.57
CA GLU A 360 -19.31 12.27 -9.29
C GLU A 360 -18.96 11.77 -7.88
N GLY A 361 -19.78 12.11 -6.89
CA GLY A 361 -19.60 11.64 -5.51
C GLY A 361 -19.93 10.17 -5.27
N SER A 362 -20.40 9.43 -6.28
CA SER A 362 -20.51 7.96 -6.27
C SER A 362 -19.32 7.34 -7.01
N LEU A 363 -18.89 7.94 -8.14
CA LEU A 363 -17.62 7.57 -8.80
C LEU A 363 -16.41 7.70 -7.87
N LEU A 364 -16.32 8.76 -7.04
CA LEU A 364 -15.24 8.89 -6.05
C LEU A 364 -15.26 7.73 -5.03
N VAL A 365 -16.43 7.17 -4.71
CA VAL A 365 -16.54 5.99 -3.83
C VAL A 365 -16.13 4.72 -4.58
N ASP A 366 -16.55 4.52 -5.84
CA ASP A 366 -16.06 3.42 -6.69
C ASP A 366 -14.52 3.43 -6.82
N HIS A 367 -13.90 4.61 -6.89
CA HIS A 367 -12.44 4.78 -6.86
C HIS A 367 -11.84 4.39 -5.50
N LEU A 368 -12.38 4.89 -4.39
CA LEU A 368 -11.90 4.58 -3.04
C LEU A 368 -12.02 3.10 -2.67
N GLU A 369 -13.11 2.44 -3.06
CA GLU A 369 -13.31 1.00 -2.86
C GLU A 369 -12.40 0.12 -3.74
N SER A 370 -11.68 0.72 -4.69
CA SER A 370 -10.59 0.06 -5.43
C SER A 370 -9.20 0.29 -4.86
N GLY A 371 -9.04 1.10 -3.81
CA GLY A 371 -7.74 1.48 -3.25
C GLY A 371 -7.10 2.74 -3.89
N THR A 372 -7.84 3.49 -4.71
CA THR A 372 -7.38 4.77 -5.26
C THR A 372 -7.49 5.85 -4.18
N ALA A 373 -6.38 6.51 -3.81
CA ALA A 373 -6.42 7.58 -2.82
C ALA A 373 -6.98 8.89 -3.42
N VAL A 374 -7.62 9.72 -2.58
CA VAL A 374 -8.27 10.96 -3.04
C VAL A 374 -7.82 12.15 -2.20
N TYR A 375 -7.21 13.13 -2.84
CA TYR A 375 -7.20 14.51 -2.34
C TYR A 375 -8.43 15.23 -2.88
N PHE A 376 -9.23 15.80 -1.98
CA PHE A 376 -10.40 16.59 -2.33
C PHE A 376 -10.34 17.97 -1.70
N GLU A 377 -10.43 19.01 -2.52
CA GLU A 377 -10.74 20.35 -2.06
C GLU A 377 -12.10 20.81 -2.60
N GLY A 378 -12.89 21.49 -1.77
CA GLY A 378 -14.16 22.07 -2.20
C GLY A 378 -14.87 22.81 -1.07
N SER A 379 -14.83 24.15 -1.09
CA SER A 379 -15.23 24.99 0.06
C SER A 379 -16.73 25.01 0.39
N ARG A 380 -17.53 24.20 -0.32
CA ARG A 380 -18.98 24.05 -0.12
C ARG A 380 -19.47 22.63 0.05
N ALA A 381 -18.58 21.65 -0.04
CA ALA A 381 -18.94 20.23 -0.11
C ALA A 381 -19.77 19.78 1.10
N TRP A 382 -19.56 20.37 2.28
CA TRP A 382 -20.16 19.93 3.54
C TRP A 382 -21.37 20.73 4.02
N THR A 383 -21.52 21.98 3.57
CA THR A 383 -22.47 22.93 4.19
C THR A 383 -23.56 23.47 3.26
N SER A 384 -23.31 23.48 1.94
CA SER A 384 -24.23 24.12 0.98
C SER A 384 -24.33 23.44 -0.39
N GLY A 385 -23.44 22.48 -0.70
CA GLY A 385 -23.57 21.59 -1.85
C GLY A 385 -24.65 20.50 -1.70
N PRO A 386 -24.79 19.61 -2.71
CA PRO A 386 -25.57 18.39 -2.59
C PRO A 386 -24.97 17.44 -1.54
N VAL A 387 -25.81 16.68 -0.84
CA VAL A 387 -25.35 15.50 -0.08
C VAL A 387 -25.05 14.38 -1.06
N THR A 388 -23.82 13.87 -1.05
CA THR A 388 -23.30 12.82 -1.93
C THR A 388 -22.83 11.61 -1.12
N GLU A 389 -22.56 10.48 -1.79
CA GLU A 389 -22.11 9.24 -1.14
C GLU A 389 -20.69 9.38 -0.55
N PHE A 390 -19.81 10.13 -1.23
CA PHE A 390 -18.49 10.57 -0.75
C PHE A 390 -18.49 11.20 0.65
N GLN A 391 -19.58 11.85 1.10
CA GLN A 391 -19.71 12.35 2.49
C GLN A 391 -19.80 11.24 3.56
N SER A 392 -19.70 9.97 3.18
CA SER A 392 -19.54 8.82 4.09
C SER A 392 -18.13 8.18 4.01
N TYR A 393 -17.22 8.81 3.27
CA TYR A 393 -15.85 8.35 3.02
C TYR A 393 -14.83 9.50 3.13
N ASP A 394 -15.26 10.74 3.35
CA ASP A 394 -14.41 11.95 3.35
C ASP A 394 -13.77 12.28 4.71
N GLY A 395 -14.16 11.56 5.77
CA GLY A 395 -13.64 11.70 7.12
C GLY A 395 -14.12 12.95 7.87
N VAL A 396 -15.03 13.76 7.32
CA VAL A 396 -15.48 15.02 7.92
C VAL A 396 -16.68 14.81 8.85
N ALA A 397 -16.63 15.39 10.05
CA ALA A 397 -17.68 15.24 11.04
C ALA A 397 -19.02 15.87 10.60
N PRO A 398 -20.15 15.15 10.77
CA PRO A 398 -21.48 15.72 10.54
C PRO A 398 -21.73 16.96 11.40
N GLY A 399 -21.91 18.12 10.75
CA GLY A 399 -22.10 19.42 11.40
C GLY A 399 -21.02 20.46 11.13
N ALA A 400 -20.27 20.33 10.03
CA ALA A 400 -19.45 21.40 9.47
C ALA A 400 -20.18 22.76 9.47
N ILE A 401 -19.44 23.85 9.70
CA ILE A 401 -20.01 25.20 9.82
C ILE A 401 -19.70 25.98 8.53
N ALA A 402 -20.75 26.52 7.91
CA ALA A 402 -20.67 27.29 6.67
C ALA A 402 -19.59 28.40 6.75
N GLY A 403 -18.73 28.43 5.73
CA GLY A 403 -17.50 29.21 5.72
C GLY A 403 -17.64 30.72 5.73
N ASP A 404 -16.50 31.39 5.97
CA ASP A 404 -16.32 32.84 5.91
C ASP A 404 -14.94 33.22 5.37
N ASP A 405 -14.77 34.51 5.06
CA ASP A 405 -13.59 35.11 4.42
C ASP A 405 -12.43 35.37 5.41
N THR A 406 -12.32 34.57 6.49
CA THR A 406 -11.37 34.83 7.59
C THR A 406 -10.13 33.94 7.60
N LEU A 407 -10.00 32.97 6.68
CA LEU A 407 -8.76 32.20 6.52
C LEU A 407 -7.67 33.06 5.86
N VAL A 408 -6.55 33.24 6.56
CA VAL A 408 -5.34 33.93 6.05
C VAL A 408 -4.04 33.22 6.40
N GLY A 409 -4.13 32.13 7.17
CA GLY A 409 -2.99 31.44 7.76
C GLY A 409 -3.36 30.05 8.23
N LEU A 410 -2.46 29.11 7.98
CA LEU A 410 -2.63 27.67 8.15
C LEU A 410 -1.54 27.14 9.09
N VAL A 411 -1.96 26.35 10.08
CA VAL A 411 -1.08 25.65 11.03
C VAL A 411 -1.24 24.15 10.83
N GLY A 412 -0.11 23.48 10.56
CA GLY A 412 -0.08 22.06 10.21
C GLY A 412 0.07 21.15 11.43
N PHE A 413 -0.52 19.96 11.36
CA PHE A 413 -0.49 18.97 12.44
C PHE A 413 -0.03 17.60 11.93
N ASP A 414 0.72 16.89 12.75
CA ASP A 414 1.06 15.50 12.48
C ASP A 414 -0.13 14.60 12.84
N VAL A 415 -0.67 13.88 11.85
CA VAL A 415 -1.88 13.06 12.00
C VAL A 415 -1.80 11.79 11.16
N LEU A 416 -1.87 10.62 11.81
CA LEU A 416 -2.03 9.30 11.16
C LEU A 416 -1.08 9.03 9.97
N GLY A 417 0.15 9.53 10.03
CA GLY A 417 1.15 9.43 8.95
C GLY A 417 1.38 10.73 8.17
N ALA A 418 0.37 11.60 8.03
CA ALA A 418 0.52 12.93 7.44
C ALA A 418 1.31 13.86 8.36
N GLN A 419 2.60 14.05 8.07
CA GLN A 419 3.53 14.83 8.89
C GLN A 419 3.60 16.31 8.48
N LEU A 420 2.52 17.07 8.75
CA LEU A 420 2.39 18.47 8.33
C LEU A 420 2.92 19.48 9.36
N ALA A 421 3.32 19.07 10.56
CA ALA A 421 3.76 20.01 11.59
C ALA A 421 5.00 20.80 11.15
N GLY A 422 4.90 22.13 11.23
CA GLY A 422 5.97 23.05 10.82
C GLY A 422 6.00 23.41 9.32
N LEU A 423 4.98 23.01 8.54
CA LEU A 423 4.70 23.55 7.20
C LEU A 423 3.79 24.80 7.23
N ASP A 424 3.61 25.42 8.40
CA ASP A 424 2.77 26.60 8.64
C ASP A 424 3.00 27.71 7.60
N ALA A 425 1.91 28.19 7.00
CA ALA A 425 1.92 29.10 5.85
C ALA A 425 0.85 30.20 5.95
N SER A 426 0.95 31.24 5.11
CA SER A 426 -0.22 32.07 4.81
C SER A 426 -1.13 31.38 3.78
N TYR A 427 -2.37 31.85 3.73
CA TYR A 427 -3.34 31.48 2.70
C TYR A 427 -3.75 32.75 1.94
N THR A 428 -3.67 32.68 0.61
CA THR A 428 -4.17 33.70 -0.31
C THR A 428 -5.52 33.21 -0.85
N SER A 429 -6.60 33.85 -0.40
CA SER A 429 -7.97 33.59 -0.85
C SER A 429 -8.27 34.23 -2.21
N ASP A 430 -9.16 33.61 -2.99
CA ASP A 430 -9.44 34.05 -4.36
C ASP A 430 -10.10 35.44 -4.44
N GLN A 431 -11.12 35.68 -3.61
CA GLN A 431 -11.82 36.97 -3.52
C GLN A 431 -12.20 37.32 -2.08
N LEU A 432 -12.66 38.56 -1.86
CA LEU A 432 -13.28 39.03 -0.59
C LEU A 432 -14.67 38.39 -0.33
N ALA A 433 -14.84 37.14 -0.73
CA ALA A 433 -16.06 36.34 -0.67
C ALA A 433 -15.79 34.82 -0.62
N ASP A 434 -14.50 34.40 -0.61
CA ASP A 434 -14.08 33.03 -0.28
C ASP A 434 -14.77 32.59 1.03
N GLN A 435 -15.22 31.33 1.06
CA GLN A 435 -15.96 30.73 2.16
C GLN A 435 -15.31 29.38 2.46
N THR A 436 -14.26 29.37 3.27
CA THR A 436 -13.67 28.14 3.81
C THR A 436 -14.59 27.56 4.89
N ASP A 437 -15.25 26.43 4.64
CA ASP A 437 -16.06 25.73 5.66
C ASP A 437 -15.17 25.31 6.84
N ARG A 438 -15.73 25.40 8.05
CA ARG A 438 -15.06 24.97 9.28
C ARG A 438 -15.37 23.50 9.51
N ILE A 439 -14.39 22.64 9.26
CA ILE A 439 -14.51 21.18 9.31
C ILE A 439 -13.67 20.61 10.45
N GLU A 440 -14.14 19.52 11.05
CA GLU A 440 -13.42 18.76 12.08
C GLU A 440 -13.53 17.26 11.72
N ALA A 441 -12.63 16.42 12.22
CA ALA A 441 -12.61 15.00 11.86
C ALA A 441 -13.79 14.21 12.46
N SER A 442 -14.34 13.30 11.68
CA SER A 442 -15.36 12.35 12.11
C SER A 442 -14.79 11.32 13.08
N THR A 443 -15.67 10.70 13.87
CA THR A 443 -15.33 9.56 14.74
C THR A 443 -16.24 8.35 14.48
N VAL A 444 -17.09 8.43 13.45
CA VAL A 444 -18.02 7.38 12.99
C VAL A 444 -18.30 7.68 11.52
N ASP A 445 -17.68 6.94 10.61
CA ASP A 445 -17.87 7.10 9.18
C ASP A 445 -17.78 5.73 8.45
N ALA A 446 -18.15 5.62 7.17
CA ALA A 446 -18.34 4.29 6.56
C ALA A 446 -17.04 3.54 6.28
N ALA A 447 -15.97 4.27 5.95
CA ALA A 447 -14.66 3.71 5.65
C ALA A 447 -13.79 3.35 6.88
N GLY A 448 -14.22 3.64 8.12
CA GLY A 448 -13.40 3.48 9.33
C GLY A 448 -13.75 4.43 10.48
N ALA A 449 -12.78 4.65 11.37
CA ALA A 449 -12.91 5.58 12.50
C ALA A 449 -11.70 6.54 12.64
N ASP A 450 -10.63 6.31 11.89
CA ASP A 450 -9.32 6.93 12.06
C ASP A 450 -9.17 8.14 11.14
N ALA A 451 -9.93 9.20 11.45
CA ALA A 451 -9.79 10.51 10.84
C ALA A 451 -9.23 11.54 11.84
N GLY A 452 -8.49 12.54 11.34
CA GLY A 452 -7.94 13.60 12.19
C GLY A 452 -7.66 14.91 11.45
N VAL A 453 -7.72 16.02 12.17
CA VAL A 453 -7.59 17.37 11.60
C VAL A 453 -6.13 17.67 11.24
N ALA A 454 -5.88 17.77 9.94
CA ALA A 454 -4.56 17.95 9.33
C ALA A 454 -4.11 19.43 9.30
N TRP A 455 -5.06 20.35 9.04
CA TRP A 455 -4.83 21.80 9.06
C TRP A 455 -5.85 22.51 9.94
N ARG A 456 -5.38 23.50 10.70
CA ARG A 456 -6.24 24.49 11.36
C ARG A 456 -5.90 25.91 10.92
N SER A 457 -6.88 26.81 11.00
CA SER A 457 -6.63 28.24 10.86
C SER A 457 -5.71 28.76 11.99
N ASP A 458 -4.88 29.75 11.68
CA ASP A 458 -3.94 30.37 12.64
C ASP A 458 -4.64 31.22 13.72
N GLY A 459 -5.88 31.63 13.48
CA GLY A 459 -6.72 32.44 14.35
C GLY A 459 -6.50 33.96 14.24
N SER A 460 -5.65 34.45 13.32
CA SER A 460 -5.19 35.84 13.25
C SER A 460 -6.29 36.88 12.98
N VAL A 461 -7.34 36.51 12.23
CA VAL A 461 -8.46 37.42 11.89
C VAL A 461 -9.53 37.47 13.00
N GLY A 462 -9.48 36.52 13.94
CA GLY A 462 -10.46 36.38 15.03
C GLY A 462 -11.60 35.43 14.69
N GLY A 463 -12.09 34.71 15.69
CA GLY A 463 -12.99 33.56 15.54
C GLY A 463 -12.46 32.29 16.21
N GLY A 464 -11.19 32.29 16.62
CA GLY A 464 -10.48 31.13 17.16
C GLY A 464 -9.88 30.25 16.07
N ASN A 465 -9.04 29.29 16.46
CA ASN A 465 -8.50 28.27 15.57
C ASN A 465 -9.57 27.19 15.34
N TYR A 466 -9.84 26.86 14.07
CA TYR A 466 -10.82 25.84 13.64
C TYR A 466 -10.18 24.95 12.58
N GLY A 467 -10.63 23.70 12.45
CA GLY A 467 -10.16 22.82 11.39
C GLY A 467 -10.61 23.28 10.00
N VAL A 468 -9.72 23.10 9.02
CA VAL A 468 -9.94 23.45 7.60
C VAL A 468 -9.45 22.36 6.64
N ALA A 469 -8.75 21.34 7.14
CA ALA A 469 -8.56 20.07 6.45
C ALA A 469 -8.53 18.87 7.42
N VAL A 470 -8.92 17.71 6.92
CA VAL A 470 -8.92 16.42 7.61
C VAL A 470 -8.17 15.40 6.74
N PHE A 471 -7.32 14.60 7.37
CA PHE A 471 -6.80 13.38 6.76
C PHE A 471 -7.54 12.17 7.37
N TYR A 472 -7.82 11.18 6.54
CA TYR A 472 -8.56 9.97 6.89
C TYR A 472 -7.75 8.74 6.47
N ASP A 473 -7.31 8.00 7.49
CA ASP A 473 -6.75 6.67 7.32
C ASP A 473 -7.92 5.66 7.25
N THR A 474 -8.17 5.15 6.06
CA THR A 474 -9.33 4.29 5.76
C THR A 474 -9.00 2.80 6.01
N SER A 475 -10.04 1.99 6.18
CA SER A 475 -9.88 0.54 6.45
C SER A 475 -9.03 -0.17 5.36
N PRO A 476 -8.20 -1.17 5.74
CA PRO A 476 -7.32 -1.91 4.84
C PRO A 476 -7.99 -2.34 3.51
N GLY A 477 -7.33 -2.01 2.41
CA GLY A 477 -7.83 -2.21 1.03
C GLY A 477 -8.65 -1.05 0.43
N LEU A 478 -9.07 -0.06 1.22
CA LEU A 478 -9.64 1.20 0.72
C LEU A 478 -8.52 2.23 0.42
N GLY A 479 -8.84 3.23 -0.40
CA GLY A 479 -7.97 4.39 -0.61
C GLY A 479 -8.12 5.43 0.51
N HIS A 480 -6.99 5.96 1.00
CA HIS A 480 -6.98 7.03 2.00
C HIS A 480 -7.50 8.36 1.43
N VAL A 481 -8.05 9.24 2.27
CA VAL A 481 -8.64 10.53 1.84
C VAL A 481 -8.00 11.73 2.55
N PHE A 482 -7.76 12.80 1.80
CA PHE A 482 -7.38 14.11 2.33
C PHE A 482 -8.42 15.16 1.91
N SER A 483 -9.23 15.60 2.85
CA SER A 483 -10.35 16.53 2.64
C SER A 483 -10.00 17.94 3.08
N SER A 484 -9.99 18.90 2.15
CA SER A 484 -9.66 20.31 2.37
C SER A 484 -10.86 21.22 2.07
N SER A 485 -11.07 22.24 2.89
CA SER A 485 -12.05 23.31 2.60
C SER A 485 -11.41 24.57 1.99
N PHE A 486 -10.12 24.53 1.68
CA PHE A 486 -9.35 25.60 1.05
C PHE A 486 -8.60 25.08 -0.18
N GLU A 487 -8.30 25.95 -1.13
CA GLU A 487 -7.57 25.63 -2.38
C GLU A 487 -6.09 25.34 -2.14
N PHE A 488 -5.56 24.29 -2.76
CA PHE A 488 -4.14 24.03 -2.88
C PHE A 488 -3.41 25.20 -3.57
N GLY A 489 -4.08 25.84 -4.54
CA GLY A 489 -3.64 27.06 -5.20
C GLY A 489 -3.41 28.24 -4.24
N GLY A 490 -4.14 28.31 -3.12
CA GLY A 490 -4.08 29.39 -2.14
C GLY A 490 -2.99 29.22 -1.07
N PHE A 491 -2.37 28.04 -0.98
CA PHE A 491 -1.32 27.74 0.01
C PHE A 491 0.00 28.48 -0.33
N ASP A 492 0.43 29.45 0.48
CA ASP A 492 1.64 30.25 0.21
C ASP A 492 2.97 29.59 0.66
N GLY A 493 2.91 28.33 1.14
CA GLY A 493 4.08 27.57 1.59
C GLY A 493 4.82 26.83 0.48
N ASP A 494 5.68 25.89 0.86
CA ASP A 494 6.31 24.96 -0.10
C ASP A 494 5.30 23.88 -0.52
N ARG A 495 4.63 24.11 -1.65
CA ARG A 495 3.63 23.20 -2.24
C ARG A 495 4.19 21.82 -2.57
N SER A 496 5.47 21.69 -2.93
CA SER A 496 6.07 20.39 -3.20
C SER A 496 6.33 19.61 -1.92
N ALA A 497 6.74 20.30 -0.84
CA ALA A 497 6.83 19.68 0.48
C ALA A 497 5.44 19.27 1.01
N TYR A 498 4.42 20.14 0.88
CA TYR A 498 3.05 19.84 1.29
C TYR A 498 2.48 18.62 0.52
N LEU A 499 2.60 18.61 -0.81
CA LEU A 499 2.12 17.50 -1.65
C LEU A 499 2.83 16.19 -1.29
N GLN A 500 4.15 16.21 -1.07
CA GLN A 500 4.88 15.02 -0.62
C GLN A 500 4.37 14.50 0.74
N ARG A 501 3.98 15.37 1.68
CA ARG A 501 3.42 14.92 2.97
C ARG A 501 2.04 14.28 2.87
N ILE A 502 1.24 14.64 1.87
CA ILE A 502 -0.01 13.95 1.54
C ILE A 502 0.33 12.58 0.94
N LEU A 503 1.29 12.50 0.01
CA LEU A 503 1.73 11.23 -0.59
C LEU A 503 2.34 10.26 0.43
N ASP A 504 3.14 10.76 1.38
CA ASP A 504 3.71 9.97 2.47
C ASP A 504 2.61 9.39 3.40
N ALA A 505 1.47 10.09 3.53
CA ALA A 505 0.30 9.61 4.26
C ALA A 505 -0.55 8.59 3.48
N PHE A 506 -0.61 8.75 2.15
CA PHE A 506 -1.27 7.79 1.24
C PHE A 506 -0.46 6.50 1.02
N ALA A 507 0.76 6.39 1.54
CA ALA A 507 1.59 5.19 1.46
C ALA A 507 1.35 4.30 2.71
N PRO A 508 0.65 3.16 2.59
CA PRO A 508 0.26 2.35 3.74
C PRO A 508 1.49 1.81 4.49
N PRO A 509 1.53 1.86 5.83
CA PRO A 509 2.63 1.31 6.61
C PRO A 509 2.67 -0.24 6.54
N PRO A 510 3.80 -0.87 6.90
CA PRO A 510 3.83 -2.32 7.15
C PRO A 510 2.81 -2.71 8.22
N LEU A 511 2.09 -3.82 8.01
CA LEU A 511 1.05 -4.32 8.92
C LEU A 511 1.63 -5.01 10.15
N THR A 512 2.79 -5.67 9.99
CA THR A 512 3.56 -6.28 11.07
C THR A 512 5.05 -6.03 10.85
N LEU A 513 5.82 -6.04 11.94
CA LEU A 513 7.28 -6.08 11.92
C LEU A 513 7.75 -6.95 13.09
N ASN A 514 8.44 -8.03 12.78
CA ASN A 514 9.11 -8.89 13.73
C ASN A 514 10.63 -8.76 13.53
N ALA A 515 11.39 -8.86 14.62
CA ALA A 515 12.84 -8.96 14.54
C ALA A 515 13.38 -9.78 15.73
N GLN A 516 14.23 -10.75 15.46
CA GLN A 516 14.76 -11.71 16.44
C GLN A 516 16.28 -11.84 16.28
N TYR A 517 17.00 -11.86 17.39
CA TYR A 517 18.45 -12.05 17.40
C TYR A 517 18.80 -13.54 17.44
N ASP A 518 19.48 -14.01 16.40
CA ASP A 518 20.08 -15.33 16.29
C ASP A 518 21.42 -15.33 17.05
N CYS A 519 21.40 -15.99 18.21
CA CYS A 519 22.53 -16.09 19.13
C CYS A 519 23.66 -17.01 18.64
N GLU A 520 23.42 -17.91 17.67
CA GLU A 520 24.47 -18.76 17.06
C GLU A 520 25.12 -18.07 15.85
N ALA A 521 24.31 -17.42 15.00
CA ALA A 521 24.80 -16.72 13.81
C ALA A 521 25.33 -15.31 14.11
N HIS A 522 25.04 -14.76 15.30
CA HIS A 522 25.28 -13.36 15.69
C HIS A 522 24.64 -12.37 14.69
N ALA A 523 23.38 -12.61 14.37
CA ALA A 523 22.63 -11.88 13.34
C ALA A 523 21.23 -11.52 13.82
N VAL A 524 20.57 -10.55 13.18
CA VAL A 524 19.14 -10.27 13.42
C VAL A 524 18.35 -10.65 12.17
N ALA A 525 17.43 -11.60 12.32
CA ALA A 525 16.39 -11.87 11.31
C ALA A 525 15.28 -10.83 11.47
N ILE A 526 14.80 -10.28 10.35
CA ILE A 526 13.80 -9.20 10.34
C ILE A 526 12.76 -9.54 9.27
N ASP A 527 11.49 -9.56 9.62
CA ASP A 527 10.38 -9.85 8.70
C ASP A 527 9.18 -8.94 8.93
N TRP A 528 8.36 -8.78 7.88
CA TRP A 528 7.20 -7.90 7.88
C TRP A 528 6.12 -8.37 6.92
N THR A 529 4.90 -7.91 7.15
CA THR A 529 3.78 -8.03 6.21
C THR A 529 3.37 -6.65 5.70
N LEU A 530 2.87 -6.59 4.46
CA LEU A 530 2.49 -5.36 3.78
C LEU A 530 1.01 -5.43 3.36
N ASP A 531 0.29 -4.31 3.46
CA ASP A 531 -1.00 -4.16 2.78
C ASP A 531 -0.80 -3.76 1.30
N GLY A 532 -1.84 -3.90 0.48
CA GLY A 532 -1.96 -3.22 -0.82
C GLY A 532 -0.85 -3.50 -1.84
N GLY A 533 -0.17 -4.66 -1.76
CA GLY A 533 1.13 -4.95 -2.39
C GLY A 533 1.27 -4.85 -3.93
N SER A 534 0.29 -4.29 -4.66
CA SER A 534 0.44 -3.83 -6.04
C SER A 534 0.93 -2.39 -6.17
N SER A 535 0.77 -1.53 -5.14
CA SER A 535 1.23 -0.14 -5.15
C SER A 535 2.70 0.02 -4.71
N VAL A 536 3.21 -0.91 -3.90
CA VAL A 536 4.58 -0.86 -3.36
C VAL A 536 5.60 -1.09 -4.48
N THR A 537 6.60 -0.20 -4.57
CA THR A 537 7.72 -0.31 -5.54
C THR A 537 8.98 -0.85 -4.88
N SER A 538 9.24 -0.46 -3.64
CA SER A 538 10.40 -0.89 -2.86
C SER A 538 10.15 -0.78 -1.36
N VAL A 539 10.95 -1.52 -0.58
CA VAL A 539 10.91 -1.54 0.89
C VAL A 539 12.25 -1.07 1.44
N ARG A 540 12.23 -0.07 2.31
CA ARG A 540 13.41 0.35 3.08
C ARG A 540 13.40 -0.34 4.44
N CYS A 541 14.51 -0.98 4.79
CA CYS A 541 14.73 -1.50 6.13
C CYS A 541 15.98 -0.80 6.69
N LEU A 542 15.82 -0.19 7.85
CA LEU A 542 16.77 0.70 8.48
C LEU A 542 17.20 0.13 9.84
N ARG A 543 18.40 0.51 10.26
CA ARG A 543 18.99 0.24 11.57
C ARG A 543 19.47 1.55 12.17
N ASP A 544 18.97 1.90 13.34
CA ASP A 544 19.20 3.20 14.02
C ASP A 544 18.91 4.41 13.11
N GLY A 545 17.95 4.27 12.19
CA GLY A 545 17.58 5.29 11.20
C GLY A 545 18.44 5.35 9.92
N PHE A 546 19.37 4.41 9.72
CA PHE A 546 20.21 4.30 8.51
C PHE A 546 19.88 3.05 7.70
N ASP A 547 19.80 3.15 6.37
CA ASP A 547 19.55 2.01 5.46
C ASP A 547 20.50 0.82 5.70
N LEU A 548 19.93 -0.39 5.84
CA LEU A 548 20.70 -1.63 5.88
C LEU A 548 21.41 -1.92 4.55
N PRO A 549 22.50 -2.71 4.56
CA PRO A 549 23.21 -3.10 3.33
C PRO A 549 22.28 -3.81 2.33
N GLY A 550 21.97 -3.14 1.22
CA GLY A 550 21.06 -3.64 0.18
C GLY A 550 19.70 -2.94 0.12
N SER A 551 19.37 -2.13 1.12
CA SER A 551 18.20 -1.26 1.10
C SER A 551 18.39 -0.07 0.12
N PRO A 552 17.34 0.39 -0.59
CA PRO A 552 15.99 -0.15 -0.69
C PRO A 552 15.91 -1.50 -1.43
N PHE A 553 15.14 -2.43 -0.88
CA PHE A 553 14.88 -3.76 -1.44
C PHE A 553 13.67 -3.75 -2.40
N PRO A 554 13.55 -4.68 -3.36
CA PRO A 554 12.37 -4.78 -4.24
C PRO A 554 11.08 -5.04 -3.45
N ALA A 555 9.93 -4.56 -3.93
CA ALA A 555 8.62 -4.66 -3.28
C ALA A 555 8.25 -6.06 -2.71
N GLY A 556 8.59 -7.13 -3.44
CA GLY A 556 8.33 -8.52 -3.01
C GLY A 556 9.27 -9.06 -1.91
N THR A 557 10.04 -8.19 -1.24
CA THR A 557 10.91 -8.57 -0.13
C THR A 557 10.13 -8.42 1.18
N LEU A 558 9.92 -9.54 1.87
CA LEU A 558 9.17 -9.61 3.14
C LEU A 558 10.05 -9.96 4.35
N SER A 559 11.33 -10.29 4.12
CA SER A 559 12.31 -10.48 5.19
C SER A 559 13.74 -10.26 4.72
N VAL A 560 14.62 -9.90 5.66
CA VAL A 560 16.06 -9.72 5.49
C VAL A 560 16.81 -10.20 6.74
N VAL A 561 18.14 -10.28 6.67
CA VAL A 561 18.99 -10.63 7.81
C VAL A 561 20.13 -9.62 7.92
N ASP A 562 20.23 -8.93 9.06
CA ASP A 562 21.42 -8.18 9.43
C ASP A 562 22.46 -9.14 10.03
N SER A 563 23.45 -9.50 9.23
CA SER A 563 24.55 -10.39 9.61
C SER A 563 25.71 -9.68 10.32
N SER A 564 25.51 -8.43 10.76
CA SER A 564 26.51 -7.66 11.52
C SER A 564 25.89 -6.55 12.39
N PRO A 565 25.00 -6.89 13.34
CA PRO A 565 24.43 -5.94 14.28
C PRO A 565 25.52 -5.28 15.16
N PRO A 566 25.34 -4.02 15.59
CA PRO A 566 26.05 -3.46 16.74
C PRO A 566 25.62 -4.17 18.01
N VAL A 567 26.54 -4.38 18.96
CA VAL A 567 26.30 -5.04 20.26
C VAL A 567 25.44 -4.17 21.18
N GLY A 568 24.32 -4.70 21.65
CA GLY A 568 23.38 -4.09 22.61
C GLY A 568 22.00 -3.83 21.99
N LEU A 569 21.24 -2.89 22.57
CA LEU A 569 19.93 -2.49 22.03
C LEU A 569 20.08 -1.73 20.71
N VAL A 570 19.37 -2.19 19.68
CA VAL A 570 19.40 -1.67 18.30
C VAL A 570 17.96 -1.48 17.80
N THR A 571 17.64 -0.32 17.22
CA THR A 571 16.32 -0.07 16.64
C THR A 571 16.30 -0.45 15.16
N TYR A 572 15.47 -1.41 14.78
CA TYR A 572 15.17 -1.71 13.37
C TYR A 572 13.84 -1.07 12.97
N SER A 573 13.75 -0.59 11.72
CA SER A 573 12.49 -0.04 11.20
C SER A 573 12.29 -0.28 9.72
N VAL A 574 11.03 -0.30 9.29
CA VAL A 574 10.61 -0.62 7.92
C VAL A 574 9.66 0.45 7.38
N GLN A 575 9.93 0.90 6.16
CA GLN A 575 9.08 1.80 5.37
C GLN A 575 8.84 1.20 3.98
N VAL A 576 7.69 1.45 3.37
CA VAL A 576 7.47 1.19 1.93
C VAL A 576 7.53 2.49 1.13
N ALA A 577 7.93 2.39 -0.13
CA ALA A 577 7.82 3.46 -1.11
C ALA A 577 6.88 3.02 -2.24
N CYS A 578 5.85 3.80 -2.51
CA CYS A 578 4.76 3.44 -3.41
C CYS A 578 4.87 4.10 -4.79
N SER A 579 4.07 3.63 -5.75
CA SER A 579 4.10 4.05 -7.16
C SER A 579 3.76 5.53 -7.37
N HIS A 580 2.86 6.07 -6.55
CA HIS A 580 2.54 7.49 -6.41
C HIS A 580 3.64 8.34 -5.70
N GLY A 581 4.85 7.81 -5.52
CA GLY A 581 5.99 8.56 -4.95
C GLY A 581 5.97 8.82 -3.44
N GLY A 582 4.94 8.37 -2.72
CA GLY A 582 4.87 8.45 -1.26
C GLY A 582 5.78 7.45 -0.56
N VAL A 583 6.31 7.82 0.61
CA VAL A 583 7.04 6.91 1.50
C VAL A 583 6.34 6.81 2.85
N SER A 584 5.98 5.61 3.28
CA SER A 584 5.17 5.37 4.47
C SER A 584 5.84 5.86 5.76
N SER A 585 5.03 6.04 6.80
CA SER A 585 5.55 6.06 8.17
C SER A 585 6.32 4.76 8.49
N ALA A 586 7.25 4.83 9.45
CA ALA A 586 8.16 3.73 9.76
C ALA A 586 7.67 2.91 10.95
N LEU A 587 7.22 1.67 10.70
CA LEU A 587 7.03 0.70 11.77
C LEU A 587 8.41 0.31 12.33
N SER A 588 8.56 0.24 13.65
CA SER A 588 9.87 0.11 14.32
C SER A 588 9.82 -0.88 15.49
N ILE A 589 10.92 -1.60 15.72
CA ILE A 589 11.10 -2.57 16.80
C ILE A 589 12.54 -2.45 17.37
N ASP A 590 12.67 -2.56 18.69
CA ASP A 590 13.98 -2.60 19.36
C ASP A 590 14.38 -4.05 19.66
N VAL A 591 15.64 -4.41 19.38
CA VAL A 591 16.21 -5.75 19.61
C VAL A 591 17.47 -5.63 20.44
N ASP A 592 17.61 -6.41 21.53
CA ASP A 592 18.92 -6.57 22.19
C ASP A 592 19.72 -7.68 21.49
N THR A 593 20.89 -7.31 20.98
CA THR A 593 21.80 -8.18 20.22
C THR A 593 22.93 -8.73 21.10
N ASN A 594 22.87 -8.48 22.40
CA ASN A 594 23.68 -9.16 23.41
C ASN A 594 22.81 -9.49 24.63
N PRO A 595 21.74 -10.29 24.47
CA PRO A 595 20.90 -10.67 25.59
C PRO A 595 21.69 -11.54 26.56
N PHE A 596 21.67 -11.16 27.84
CA PHE A 596 22.12 -12.05 28.91
C PHE A 596 20.99 -13.01 29.25
N ILE A 597 21.10 -14.26 28.80
CA ILE A 597 20.25 -15.34 29.31
C ILE A 597 21.02 -16.06 30.43
N PRO A 598 20.46 -16.18 31.65
CA PRO A 598 21.06 -16.94 32.73
C PRO A 598 21.25 -18.42 32.39
N GLY A 599 22.13 -19.09 33.15
CA GLY A 599 22.35 -20.53 33.05
C GLY A 599 21.19 -21.39 33.57
N ASN A 600 20.19 -20.78 34.22
CA ASN A 600 18.97 -21.44 34.68
C ASN A 600 17.77 -20.76 34.01
N VAL A 601 16.89 -21.54 33.38
CA VAL A 601 15.63 -21.06 32.79
C VAL A 601 14.48 -21.85 33.37
N ILE A 602 13.53 -21.19 34.03
CA ILE A 602 12.25 -21.81 34.42
C ILE A 602 11.31 -21.66 33.22
N LEU A 603 10.88 -22.78 32.65
CA LEU A 603 9.80 -22.83 31.67
C LEU A 603 8.52 -23.17 32.43
N ASP A 604 7.77 -22.12 32.73
CA ASP A 604 6.56 -22.15 33.56
C ASP A 604 5.34 -22.45 32.67
N LEU A 605 4.88 -23.70 32.72
CA LEU A 605 3.67 -24.19 32.05
C LEU A 605 2.59 -24.56 33.09
N GLU A 606 2.81 -24.24 34.37
CA GLU A 606 1.99 -24.65 35.50
C GLU A 606 0.60 -23.98 35.43
N GLY A 607 -0.44 -24.71 35.80
CA GLY A 607 -1.80 -24.15 35.83
C GLY A 607 -2.06 -23.28 37.04
N ALA A 608 -3.31 -22.82 37.18
CA ALA A 608 -3.73 -21.95 38.27
C ALA A 608 -4.11 -22.73 39.54
N GLY A 609 -3.20 -23.60 40.00
CA GLY A 609 -3.36 -24.47 41.17
C GLY A 609 -3.41 -23.73 42.53
N ALA A 610 -3.44 -24.52 43.59
CA ALA A 610 -3.16 -24.13 44.97
C ALA A 610 -1.66 -24.24 45.33
N ILE A 611 -0.91 -25.09 44.63
CA ILE A 611 0.56 -25.10 44.57
C ILE A 611 1.04 -24.11 43.48
N ASP A 612 2.30 -23.69 43.59
CA ASP A 612 3.00 -22.75 42.69
C ASP A 612 4.50 -23.09 42.75
N SER A 613 4.86 -24.13 42.00
CA SER A 613 6.24 -24.63 41.86
C SER A 613 7.13 -23.58 41.23
N SER A 614 6.60 -22.75 40.32
CA SER A 614 7.30 -21.60 39.74
C SER A 614 7.85 -20.66 40.84
N ALA A 615 7.02 -20.29 41.82
CA ALA A 615 7.38 -19.34 42.87
C ALA A 615 8.22 -19.97 43.98
N VAL A 616 8.02 -21.26 44.29
CA VAL A 616 8.87 -21.99 45.24
C VAL A 616 10.29 -22.18 44.67
N LEU A 617 10.39 -22.57 43.40
CA LEU A 617 11.67 -22.74 42.69
C LEU A 617 12.42 -21.39 42.53
N ALA A 618 11.71 -20.33 42.11
CA ALA A 618 12.24 -18.97 42.06
C ALA A 618 12.74 -18.49 43.44
N SER A 619 11.95 -18.70 44.50
CA SER A 619 12.35 -18.36 45.88
C SER A 619 13.60 -19.13 46.35
N ALA A 620 13.78 -20.35 45.88
CA ALA A 620 14.97 -21.15 46.16
C ALA A 620 16.20 -20.65 45.38
N PHE A 621 16.06 -20.23 44.11
CA PHE A 621 17.15 -19.58 43.37
C PHE A 621 17.59 -18.26 44.02
N ASP A 622 16.63 -17.42 44.45
CA ASP A 622 16.88 -16.18 45.20
C ASP A 622 17.65 -16.46 46.51
N ALA A 623 17.26 -17.50 47.25
CA ALA A 623 17.93 -17.91 48.49
C ALA A 623 19.38 -18.39 48.25
N LEU A 624 19.67 -18.96 47.08
CA LEU A 624 21.02 -19.35 46.65
C LEU A 624 21.82 -18.20 46.02
N CYS A 625 21.21 -17.03 45.77
CA CYS A 625 21.78 -15.92 45.01
C CYS A 625 22.26 -16.34 43.60
N VAL A 626 21.45 -17.15 42.91
CA VAL A 626 21.74 -17.70 41.57
C VAL A 626 20.85 -17.04 40.52
N ASP A 627 21.45 -16.53 39.45
CA ASP A 627 20.71 -15.91 38.34
C ASP A 627 19.83 -16.96 37.61
N TYR A 628 18.56 -16.61 37.38
CA TYR A 628 17.58 -17.40 36.64
C TYR A 628 16.68 -16.48 35.78
N LEU A 629 16.01 -17.06 34.78
CA LEU A 629 14.98 -16.39 33.97
C LEU A 629 13.72 -17.27 33.94
N THR A 630 12.55 -16.70 34.22
CA THR A 630 11.26 -17.39 34.01
C THR A 630 10.65 -16.96 32.68
N VAL A 631 10.16 -17.92 31.92
CA VAL A 631 9.44 -17.76 30.64
C VAL A 631 8.22 -18.68 30.59
N THR A 632 7.21 -18.33 29.79
CA THR A 632 5.99 -19.14 29.59
C THR A 632 6.00 -19.94 28.29
N ASP A 633 6.80 -19.53 27.31
CA ASP A 633 7.09 -20.30 26.09
C ASP A 633 8.61 -20.28 25.78
N VAL A 634 9.05 -21.14 24.86
CA VAL A 634 10.41 -21.10 24.29
C VAL A 634 10.58 -19.83 23.42
N ASP A 635 9.51 -19.38 22.76
CA ASP A 635 9.48 -18.14 21.97
C ASP A 635 9.65 -16.86 22.83
N ASP A 636 9.40 -16.91 24.15
CA ASP A 636 9.68 -15.80 25.08
C ASP A 636 11.18 -15.59 25.34
N LEU A 637 12.05 -16.56 24.96
CA LEU A 637 13.49 -16.45 25.18
C LEU A 637 14.11 -15.35 24.30
N PRO A 638 15.08 -14.57 24.79
CA PRO A 638 15.78 -13.58 23.97
C PRO A 638 16.51 -14.11 22.72
N CYS A 639 16.73 -15.42 22.62
CA CYS A 639 17.23 -16.10 21.42
C CYS A 639 16.13 -16.89 20.67
N GLY A 640 14.95 -17.10 21.27
CA GLY A 640 13.90 -18.03 20.83
C GLY A 640 14.30 -19.52 20.81
N VAL A 641 15.45 -19.86 21.43
CA VAL A 641 15.98 -21.23 21.53
C VAL A 641 16.75 -21.41 22.83
N PHE A 642 16.79 -22.63 23.34
CA PHE A 642 17.72 -23.02 24.41
C PHE A 642 19.14 -23.24 23.87
N THR A 643 20.12 -23.17 24.78
CA THR A 643 21.55 -23.36 24.50
C THR A 643 22.14 -24.41 25.43
N SER A 644 23.13 -25.18 24.99
CA SER A 644 23.73 -26.27 25.79
C SER A 644 24.49 -25.83 27.06
N SER A 645 24.62 -24.52 27.28
CA SER A 645 25.07 -23.91 28.53
C SER A 645 23.99 -23.80 29.62
N GLN A 646 22.75 -24.24 29.36
CA GLN A 646 21.61 -24.03 30.26
C GLN A 646 21.10 -25.31 30.95
N CYS A 647 20.57 -25.09 32.15
CA CYS A 647 19.61 -25.95 32.81
C CYS A 647 18.21 -25.35 32.65
N VAL A 648 17.29 -26.11 32.05
CA VAL A 648 15.88 -25.74 31.93
C VAL A 648 15.07 -26.49 32.99
N TRP A 649 14.12 -25.80 33.61
CA TRP A 649 13.27 -26.31 34.68
C TRP A 649 11.83 -26.20 34.20
N VAL A 650 11.31 -27.29 33.65
CA VAL A 650 10.01 -27.38 32.98
C VAL A 650 8.96 -27.79 34.01
N LEU A 651 8.00 -26.92 34.26
CA LEU A 651 6.96 -27.11 35.27
C LEU A 651 5.63 -27.33 34.57
N CYS A 652 5.14 -28.57 34.49
CA CYS A 652 3.85 -28.89 33.86
C CYS A 652 2.67 -29.00 34.86
N GLY A 653 2.94 -29.03 36.18
CA GLY A 653 1.95 -29.24 37.23
C GLY A 653 1.35 -30.66 37.28
N THR A 654 0.47 -30.93 38.26
CA THR A 654 -0.31 -32.18 38.34
C THR A 654 -1.78 -32.00 38.01
N TYR A 655 -2.46 -33.12 37.77
CA TYR A 655 -3.90 -33.14 37.45
C TYR A 655 -4.70 -32.57 38.64
N PRO A 656 -5.78 -31.78 38.42
CA PRO A 656 -6.49 -31.51 37.17
C PRO A 656 -6.09 -30.22 36.43
N ASP A 657 -5.11 -29.48 36.93
CA ASP A 657 -4.73 -28.15 36.42
C ASP A 657 -3.38 -28.17 35.65
N ASN A 658 -2.91 -29.34 35.22
CA ASN A 658 -1.67 -29.55 34.47
C ASN A 658 -1.71 -29.13 32.99
N THR A 659 -0.52 -28.88 32.43
CA THR A 659 -0.30 -28.60 31.00
C THR A 659 0.56 -29.67 30.32
N ALA A 660 -0.06 -30.40 29.39
CA ALA A 660 0.63 -31.34 28.51
C ALA A 660 1.69 -30.67 27.62
N LEU A 661 2.89 -31.25 27.53
CA LEU A 661 3.95 -30.76 26.64
C LEU A 661 3.49 -30.74 25.16
N SER A 662 3.71 -29.63 24.48
CA SER A 662 3.46 -29.55 23.04
C SER A 662 4.49 -30.35 22.22
N PRO A 663 4.12 -30.78 20.99
CA PRO A 663 5.05 -31.47 20.10
C PRO A 663 6.29 -30.64 19.70
N ASN A 664 6.23 -29.30 19.78
CA ASN A 664 7.36 -28.42 19.50
C ASN A 664 8.31 -28.36 20.70
N GLN A 665 7.79 -28.00 21.89
CA GLN A 665 8.58 -27.98 23.14
C GLN A 665 9.31 -29.32 23.36
N GLY A 666 8.67 -30.45 23.06
CA GLY A 666 9.30 -31.77 23.14
C GLY A 666 10.46 -31.99 22.14
N VAL A 667 10.46 -31.32 20.98
CA VAL A 667 11.59 -31.29 20.04
C VAL A 667 12.70 -30.37 20.55
N ASP A 668 12.36 -29.21 21.10
CA ASP A 668 13.34 -28.20 21.53
C ASP A 668 14.08 -28.64 22.81
N LEU A 669 13.36 -29.20 23.78
CA LEU A 669 13.93 -29.84 24.97
C LEU A 669 14.80 -31.06 24.59
N LYS A 670 14.39 -31.84 23.58
CA LYS A 670 15.23 -32.94 23.06
C LYS A 670 16.53 -32.41 22.44
N ALA A 671 16.44 -31.38 21.61
CA ALA A 671 17.60 -30.77 20.95
C ALA A 671 18.59 -30.20 21.98
N LEU A 672 18.08 -29.59 23.06
CA LEU A 672 18.90 -29.12 24.19
C LEU A 672 19.70 -30.26 24.84
N VAL A 673 19.05 -31.38 25.17
CA VAL A 673 19.72 -32.52 25.82
C VAL A 673 20.69 -33.24 24.86
N GLU A 674 20.36 -33.35 23.57
CA GLU A 674 21.30 -33.83 22.54
C GLU A 674 22.51 -32.90 22.35
N ALA A 675 22.36 -31.59 22.61
CA ALA A 675 23.45 -30.62 22.56
C ALA A 675 24.29 -30.54 23.85
N GLY A 676 23.86 -31.19 24.94
CA GLY A 676 24.56 -31.24 26.23
C GLY A 676 23.99 -30.34 27.34
N GLY A 677 22.93 -29.57 27.07
CA GLY A 677 22.18 -28.86 28.11
C GLY A 677 21.36 -29.83 28.95
N SER A 678 20.87 -29.39 30.11
CA SER A 678 20.21 -30.28 31.08
C SER A 678 18.79 -29.83 31.40
N VAL A 679 17.92 -30.78 31.78
CA VAL A 679 16.49 -30.54 32.00
C VAL A 679 16.05 -31.12 33.35
N TYR A 680 15.41 -30.31 34.17
CA TYR A 680 14.45 -30.77 35.16
C TYR A 680 13.07 -30.71 34.51
N LEU A 681 12.29 -31.78 34.62
CA LEU A 681 10.88 -31.80 34.24
C LEU A 681 10.03 -32.43 35.33
N GLU A 682 8.95 -31.75 35.68
CA GLU A 682 7.87 -32.27 36.52
C GLU A 682 6.54 -32.28 35.78
N GLY A 683 5.71 -33.28 36.06
CA GLY A 683 4.28 -33.25 35.72
C GLY A 683 3.54 -34.56 36.04
N GLY A 684 2.29 -34.46 36.50
CA GLY A 684 1.53 -35.59 37.06
C GLY A 684 1.16 -36.70 36.07
N ASP A 685 0.83 -36.33 34.83
CA ASP A 685 0.30 -37.22 33.78
C ASP A 685 1.27 -37.47 32.61
N VAL A 686 2.47 -36.88 32.64
CA VAL A 686 3.35 -36.67 31.46
C VAL A 686 3.83 -37.97 30.81
N TRP A 687 3.83 -39.10 31.54
CA TRP A 687 4.29 -40.40 31.05
C TRP A 687 3.20 -41.48 31.00
N GLY A 688 2.17 -41.42 31.85
CA GLY A 688 1.11 -42.43 31.93
C GLY A 688 -0.16 -42.09 31.13
N SER A 689 -0.54 -40.80 31.08
CA SER A 689 -1.78 -40.36 30.41
C SER A 689 -1.55 -39.55 29.13
N ASP A 690 -0.55 -38.67 29.14
CA ASP A 690 -0.30 -37.75 28.03
C ASP A 690 0.23 -38.43 26.76
N VAL A 691 0.20 -37.70 25.64
CA VAL A 691 0.73 -38.19 24.36
C VAL A 691 2.25 -37.97 24.35
N PRO A 692 3.10 -39.04 24.32
CA PRO A 692 4.54 -38.87 24.38
C PRO A 692 5.08 -37.99 23.26
N THR A 693 5.92 -37.02 23.63
CA THR A 693 6.53 -36.08 22.69
C THR A 693 7.88 -36.61 22.18
N ALA A 694 8.65 -35.78 21.47
CA ALA A 694 10.02 -36.16 21.13
C ALA A 694 10.94 -36.23 22.38
N PHE A 695 10.62 -35.55 23.47
CA PHE A 695 11.43 -35.54 24.69
C PHE A 695 11.51 -36.91 25.38
N SER A 696 10.47 -37.75 25.23
CA SER A 696 10.41 -39.12 25.76
C SER A 696 11.41 -40.11 25.14
N ALA A 697 12.33 -39.63 24.31
CA ALA A 697 13.50 -40.37 23.82
C ALA A 697 14.82 -39.80 24.35
N VAL A 698 14.80 -38.95 25.39
CA VAL A 698 15.99 -38.47 26.12
C VAL A 698 15.72 -38.24 27.63
N ASP A 699 14.55 -38.60 28.15
CA ASP A 699 14.12 -38.30 29.53
C ASP A 699 14.51 -39.39 30.55
N GLY A 700 15.06 -40.51 30.08
CA GLY A 700 15.45 -41.65 30.91
C GLY A 700 14.30 -42.46 31.52
N VAL A 701 13.04 -42.18 31.18
CA VAL A 701 11.86 -42.94 31.60
C VAL A 701 11.58 -44.06 30.57
N ALA A 702 11.03 -45.19 31.00
CA ALA A 702 10.82 -46.34 30.12
C ALA A 702 9.53 -46.19 29.27
N ASP A 703 9.66 -46.28 27.93
CA ASP A 703 8.57 -46.41 26.93
C ASP A 703 7.38 -47.34 27.31
N ILE A 704 7.62 -48.30 28.21
CA ILE A 704 6.66 -49.34 28.58
C ILE A 704 6.73 -49.69 30.06
N GLY A 705 5.56 -49.84 30.68
CA GLY A 705 5.44 -50.31 32.08
C GLY A 705 5.30 -49.20 33.12
N ILE A 706 5.20 -47.94 32.68
CA ILE A 706 4.60 -46.85 33.45
C ILE A 706 3.13 -47.19 33.73
N ASP A 707 2.62 -46.70 34.85
CA ASP A 707 1.24 -46.84 35.32
C ASP A 707 0.71 -45.43 35.61
N ASP A 708 -0.48 -45.12 35.12
CA ASP A 708 -1.26 -43.86 35.09
C ASP A 708 -1.64 -43.31 36.49
N GLY A 709 -0.88 -43.71 37.52
CA GLY A 709 -0.96 -43.20 38.87
C GLY A 709 -2.24 -43.50 39.65
N ASP A 710 -2.33 -42.82 40.80
CA ASP A 710 -3.55 -42.44 41.52
C ASP A 710 -3.20 -41.45 42.63
N ASP A 711 -4.23 -40.82 43.21
CA ASP A 711 -4.27 -39.91 44.37
C ASP A 711 -3.84 -40.61 45.69
N SER A 712 -2.68 -41.29 45.70
CA SER A 712 -2.14 -41.99 46.88
C SER A 712 -0.74 -41.56 47.32
N PHE A 713 -0.11 -40.64 46.59
CA PHE A 713 1.24 -40.12 46.89
C PHE A 713 1.18 -39.04 47.98
N GLU A 714 1.24 -39.46 49.25
CA GLU A 714 1.25 -38.57 50.43
C GLU A 714 2.68 -38.32 50.98
N GLY A 715 3.68 -39.12 50.59
CA GLY A 715 5.00 -39.12 51.20
C GLY A 715 6.08 -39.73 50.30
N MET A 716 7.28 -39.16 50.34
CA MET A 716 8.38 -39.48 49.44
C MET A 716 9.69 -39.78 50.16
N VAL A 717 10.43 -40.75 49.64
CA VAL A 717 11.75 -41.21 50.13
C VAL A 717 12.81 -40.89 49.08
N GLY A 718 13.86 -40.18 49.51
CA GLY A 718 14.96 -39.78 48.64
C GLY A 718 16.01 -40.88 48.50
N VAL A 719 16.50 -41.10 47.27
CA VAL A 719 17.42 -42.19 46.92
C VAL A 719 18.64 -41.66 46.16
N ASP A 720 19.82 -42.13 46.54
CA ASP A 720 21.07 -41.80 45.85
C ASP A 720 21.22 -42.58 44.54
N TYR A 721 21.31 -41.88 43.41
CA TYR A 721 21.68 -42.47 42.12
C TYR A 721 22.65 -41.57 41.34
N LEU A 722 23.88 -42.06 41.16
CA LEU A 722 24.98 -41.34 40.51
C LEU A 722 25.24 -39.96 41.14
N ALA A 723 24.97 -38.86 40.44
CA ALA A 723 25.16 -37.50 40.95
C ALA A 723 23.91 -36.92 41.65
N ALA A 724 22.75 -37.56 41.51
CA ALA A 724 21.55 -37.22 42.26
C ALA A 724 21.62 -37.88 43.64
N LEU A 725 22.23 -37.18 44.59
CA LEU A 725 22.39 -37.63 45.98
C LEU A 725 21.27 -37.04 46.85
N LEU A 726 20.15 -37.78 46.96
CA LEU A 726 18.93 -37.36 47.66
C LEU A 726 18.67 -38.17 48.95
N GLY A 727 19.55 -39.10 49.32
CA GLY A 727 19.40 -39.94 50.51
C GLY A 727 19.20 -39.12 51.80
N GLY A 728 18.07 -39.32 52.47
CA GLY A 728 17.71 -38.59 53.69
C GLY A 728 17.01 -37.24 53.47
N LEU A 729 16.59 -36.93 52.23
CA LEU A 729 15.66 -35.82 51.92
C LEU A 729 14.18 -36.24 52.01
N ASP A 730 13.90 -37.35 52.69
CA ASP A 730 12.56 -37.91 52.91
C ASP A 730 11.58 -36.87 53.48
N ALA A 731 10.41 -36.71 52.85
CA ALA A 731 9.47 -35.63 53.14
C ALA A 731 8.01 -36.07 52.93
N PRO A 732 7.02 -35.42 53.59
CA PRO A 732 5.64 -35.48 53.13
C PRO A 732 5.50 -34.73 51.80
N TYR A 733 4.59 -35.18 50.94
CA TYR A 733 4.13 -34.40 49.79
C TYR A 733 2.90 -33.57 50.20
N VAL A 734 2.77 -32.39 49.61
CA VAL A 734 1.59 -31.53 49.74
C VAL A 734 0.93 -31.46 48.37
N GLN A 735 -0.11 -32.29 48.21
CA GLN A 735 -0.92 -32.35 46.99
C GLN A 735 -1.61 -31.02 46.69
N ASP A 736 -1.85 -30.73 45.41
CA ASP A 736 -2.67 -29.60 44.96
C ASP A 736 -4.13 -29.78 45.39
N GLN A 737 -4.70 -30.95 45.08
CA GLN A 737 -6.10 -31.29 45.36
C GLN A 737 -6.20 -32.66 46.04
N SER A 738 -6.57 -32.66 47.32
CA SER A 738 -6.55 -33.83 48.22
C SER A 738 -7.63 -34.92 47.95
N THR A 739 -8.01 -35.11 46.68
CA THR A 739 -8.96 -36.13 46.19
C THR A 739 -8.79 -36.47 44.70
N ASP A 740 -7.86 -35.83 43.98
CA ASP A 740 -7.80 -35.87 42.51
C ASP A 740 -6.40 -35.43 41.97
N ASP A 741 -5.32 -35.64 42.73
CA ASP A 741 -3.94 -35.27 42.33
C ASP A 741 -3.13 -36.52 41.93
N SER A 742 -2.91 -36.70 40.62
CA SER A 742 -2.34 -37.92 40.03
C SER A 742 -0.81 -37.88 39.94
N THR A 743 -0.18 -39.02 40.26
CA THR A 743 1.28 -39.22 40.20
C THR A 743 1.60 -40.52 39.44
N ASP A 744 2.17 -40.42 38.23
CA ASP A 744 2.67 -41.55 37.44
C ASP A 744 3.69 -42.41 38.22
N ARG A 745 3.61 -43.72 37.99
CA ARG A 745 4.53 -44.70 38.57
C ARG A 745 5.71 -44.93 37.64
N LEU A 746 6.71 -44.06 37.74
CA LEU A 746 7.87 -44.02 36.86
C LEU A 746 8.78 -45.25 36.99
N VAL A 747 9.30 -45.69 35.85
CA VAL A 747 10.26 -46.80 35.71
C VAL A 747 11.46 -46.31 34.89
N PRO A 748 12.70 -46.44 35.36
CA PRO A 748 13.87 -46.01 34.58
C PRO A 748 14.08 -46.83 33.31
N ALA A 749 14.49 -46.17 32.23
CA ALA A 749 14.88 -46.79 30.98
C ALA A 749 16.09 -47.72 31.15
N VAL A 750 16.07 -48.88 30.47
CA VAL A 750 17.21 -49.82 30.45
C VAL A 750 18.27 -49.42 29.40
N ASN A 751 17.83 -48.70 28.37
CA ASN A 751 18.60 -47.94 27.39
C ASN A 751 17.64 -46.85 26.88
N ASP A 752 18.13 -45.63 26.75
CA ASP A 752 17.48 -44.53 26.05
C ASP A 752 18.45 -43.99 24.96
N LEU A 753 18.09 -42.98 24.17
CA LEU A 753 18.82 -42.58 22.95
C LEU A 753 20.30 -42.22 23.21
N LEU A 754 20.59 -41.66 24.38
CA LEU A 754 21.89 -41.10 24.74
C LEU A 754 22.68 -41.93 25.75
N GLY A 755 22.18 -43.08 26.21
CA GLY A 755 22.89 -43.93 27.16
C GLY A 755 22.01 -44.92 27.94
N SER A 756 22.61 -45.57 28.94
CA SER A 756 21.94 -46.56 29.80
C SER A 756 21.83 -46.17 31.28
N ASN A 757 22.24 -44.94 31.64
CA ASN A 757 22.46 -44.54 33.03
C ASN A 757 21.22 -43.83 33.63
N ALA A 758 20.07 -44.51 33.61
CA ALA A 758 18.85 -44.06 34.27
C ALA A 758 18.59 -44.84 35.57
N GLY A 759 18.07 -44.18 36.60
CA GLY A 759 17.79 -44.79 37.90
C GLY A 759 16.81 -44.00 38.76
N LEU A 760 16.12 -44.68 39.67
CA LEU A 760 15.17 -44.06 40.59
C LEU A 760 15.89 -43.21 41.63
N ILE A 761 15.36 -42.00 41.84
CA ILE A 761 15.81 -41.02 42.85
C ILE A 761 14.71 -40.69 43.87
N TRP A 762 13.44 -40.97 43.54
CA TRP A 762 12.30 -40.80 44.44
C TRP A 762 11.39 -42.02 44.42
N LEU A 763 10.90 -42.39 45.61
CA LEU A 763 9.98 -43.48 45.86
C LEU A 763 8.80 -43.01 46.73
N ASP A 764 7.62 -43.59 46.53
CA ASP A 764 6.51 -43.58 47.52
C ASP A 764 6.94 -44.24 48.84
N ASP A 765 6.67 -43.59 49.98
CA ASP A 765 6.96 -44.13 51.32
C ASP A 765 5.95 -45.22 51.76
N GLY A 766 4.80 -45.28 51.09
CA GLY A 766 3.73 -46.24 51.32
C GLY A 766 2.66 -45.80 52.34
N SER A 767 2.63 -44.53 52.79
CA SER A 767 1.67 -44.05 53.79
C SER A 767 0.21 -44.16 53.31
N GLY A 768 -0.03 -43.90 52.02
CA GLY A 768 -1.32 -44.09 51.34
C GLY A 768 -1.83 -45.55 51.32
N GLY A 769 -1.00 -46.50 51.78
CA GLY A 769 -1.37 -47.92 51.95
C GLY A 769 -1.12 -48.80 50.73
N GLY A 770 -0.37 -48.28 49.75
CA GLY A 770 0.12 -49.01 48.58
C GLY A 770 1.33 -49.89 48.88
N ALA A 771 2.20 -50.02 47.88
CA ALA A 771 3.53 -50.58 48.02
C ALA A 771 4.50 -49.74 47.19
N GLY A 772 5.52 -49.17 47.84
CA GLY A 772 6.45 -48.18 47.29
C GLY A 772 6.80 -48.37 45.81
N TYR A 773 6.43 -47.38 45.01
CA TYR A 773 6.68 -47.27 43.57
C TYR A 773 7.62 -46.10 43.28
N GLY A 774 8.20 -46.05 42.09
CA GLY A 774 9.03 -44.94 41.65
C GLY A 774 8.21 -43.73 41.25
N THR A 775 8.63 -42.53 41.64
CA THR A 775 7.99 -41.25 41.27
C THR A 775 8.98 -40.21 40.74
N GLY A 776 10.28 -40.57 40.66
CA GLY A 776 11.32 -39.73 40.09
C GLY A 776 12.51 -40.53 39.57
N VAL A 777 13.02 -40.13 38.40
CA VAL A 777 14.16 -40.74 37.68
C VAL A 777 15.25 -39.67 37.44
N TYR A 778 16.52 -40.04 37.66
CA TYR A 778 17.66 -39.27 37.15
C TYR A 778 18.33 -40.04 36.01
N TYR A 779 18.74 -39.30 34.99
CA TYR A 779 19.37 -39.82 33.79
C TYR A 779 20.64 -39.03 33.43
N ALA A 780 21.74 -39.76 33.24
CA ALA A 780 23.01 -39.21 32.79
C ALA A 780 23.38 -39.77 31.41
N GLY A 781 23.15 -38.99 30.35
CA GLY A 781 23.56 -39.36 28.99
C GLY A 781 25.08 -39.59 28.89
N ASP A 782 25.49 -40.61 28.15
CA ASP A 782 26.90 -40.96 27.94
C ASP A 782 27.60 -39.95 27.00
N ASP A 783 26.88 -39.43 26.00
CA ASP A 783 27.35 -38.48 24.97
C ASP A 783 26.47 -37.20 24.90
N GLY A 784 25.75 -36.84 25.98
CA GLY A 784 24.79 -35.73 25.98
C GLY A 784 24.48 -35.14 27.36
N GLY A 785 23.33 -34.48 27.46
CA GLY A 785 22.85 -33.79 28.66
C GLY A 785 22.37 -34.72 29.79
N ARG A 786 21.85 -34.10 30.85
CA ARG A 786 21.34 -34.78 32.05
C ARG A 786 19.89 -34.40 32.29
N VAL A 787 19.08 -35.35 32.75
CA VAL A 787 17.65 -35.14 32.98
C VAL A 787 17.24 -35.61 34.38
N ILE A 788 16.37 -34.84 35.03
CA ILE A 788 15.56 -35.25 36.18
C ILE A 788 14.11 -35.22 35.73
N SER A 789 13.43 -36.36 35.88
CA SER A 789 12.05 -36.59 35.46
C SER A 789 11.25 -37.00 36.69
N VAL A 790 10.33 -36.16 37.18
CA VAL A 790 9.51 -36.44 38.37
C VAL A 790 8.02 -36.26 38.09
N SER A 791 7.17 -37.04 38.75
CA SER A 791 5.72 -37.01 38.50
C SER A 791 4.92 -36.24 39.55
N TRP A 792 5.54 -35.22 40.15
CA TRP A 792 4.98 -34.44 41.27
C TRP A 792 5.61 -33.03 41.29
N GLU A 793 4.90 -32.06 41.84
CA GLU A 793 5.26 -30.63 41.81
C GLU A 793 6.34 -30.25 42.83
N PHE A 794 7.37 -29.49 42.38
CA PHE A 794 8.42 -28.99 43.27
C PHE A 794 7.86 -28.16 44.43
N GLY A 795 6.77 -27.41 44.18
CA GLY A 795 6.08 -26.64 45.21
C GLY A 795 5.40 -27.49 46.28
N GLY A 796 5.06 -28.75 45.98
CA GLY A 796 4.50 -29.73 46.92
C GLY A 796 5.54 -30.40 47.83
N TYR A 797 6.84 -30.15 47.65
CA TYR A 797 7.90 -30.76 48.48
C TYR A 797 7.89 -30.23 49.92
N GLY A 798 7.41 -31.04 50.88
CA GLY A 798 7.29 -30.68 52.29
C GLY A 798 8.60 -30.64 53.11
N GLY A 799 9.77 -30.67 52.44
CA GLY A 799 11.10 -30.60 53.07
C GLY A 799 11.72 -29.20 53.01
N ASP A 800 13.03 -29.13 52.71
CA ASP A 800 13.74 -27.87 52.44
C ASP A 800 13.96 -27.71 50.91
N PRO A 801 13.20 -26.84 50.21
CA PRO A 801 13.32 -26.67 48.77
C PRO A 801 14.65 -26.03 48.35
N VAL A 802 15.33 -25.28 49.23
CA VAL A 802 16.65 -24.70 48.94
C VAL A 802 17.70 -25.80 48.89
N LEU A 803 17.65 -26.74 49.85
CA LEU A 803 18.53 -27.91 49.87
C LEU A 803 18.23 -28.87 48.71
N LEU A 804 16.95 -29.07 48.35
CA LEU A 804 16.57 -29.88 47.19
C LEU A 804 17.09 -29.27 45.88
N LEU A 805 16.90 -27.96 45.69
CA LEU A 805 17.42 -27.25 44.51
C LEU A 805 18.94 -27.36 44.40
N GLN A 806 19.69 -27.27 45.51
CA GLN A 806 21.15 -27.52 45.50
C GLN A 806 21.49 -28.90 44.92
N ARG A 807 20.76 -29.96 45.28
CA ARG A 807 21.01 -31.32 44.74
C ARG A 807 20.68 -31.42 43.27
N TYR A 808 19.53 -30.90 42.85
CA TYR A 808 19.13 -30.91 41.44
C TYR A 808 20.12 -30.10 40.58
N ARG A 809 20.57 -28.92 41.04
CA ARG A 809 21.59 -28.12 40.34
C ARG A 809 22.95 -28.82 40.26
N SER A 810 23.35 -29.54 41.31
CA SER A 810 24.56 -30.38 41.26
C SER A 810 24.41 -31.50 40.23
N ALA A 811 23.34 -32.28 40.33
CA ALA A 811 23.08 -33.41 39.43
C ALA A 811 22.95 -32.99 37.95
N LEU A 812 22.31 -31.85 37.67
CA LEU A 812 22.05 -31.36 36.32
C LEU A 812 23.16 -30.45 35.78
N CYS A 813 23.49 -29.36 36.49
CA CYS A 813 24.15 -28.19 35.91
C CYS A 813 25.67 -28.19 36.10
N GLU A 814 26.11 -28.48 37.34
CA GLU A 814 27.49 -28.23 37.76
C GLU A 814 28.36 -29.50 37.70
N GLY A 815 27.75 -30.68 37.49
CA GLY A 815 28.38 -31.97 37.73
C GLY A 815 28.36 -32.30 39.22
N ALA A 816 28.90 -33.46 39.62
CA ALA A 816 29.02 -33.79 41.04
C ALA A 816 29.87 -32.70 41.73
N VAL A 817 29.20 -31.82 42.48
CA VAL A 817 29.84 -30.69 43.17
C VAL A 817 30.60 -31.24 44.37
N ASP A 818 31.90 -30.96 44.44
CA ASP A 818 32.71 -31.24 45.62
C ASP A 818 32.21 -30.32 46.76
N ILE A 819 31.28 -30.85 47.54
CA ILE A 819 30.55 -30.15 48.61
C ILE A 819 31.54 -29.55 49.61
N ILE A 820 31.42 -28.25 49.88
CA ILE A 820 32.37 -27.53 50.73
C ILE A 820 32.32 -27.97 52.21
N PHE A 821 33.49 -28.08 52.83
CA PHE A 821 33.63 -28.51 54.23
C PHE A 821 34.85 -27.87 54.92
N ARG A 822 34.98 -28.08 56.23
CA ARG A 822 36.21 -27.81 57.01
C ARG A 822 36.89 -29.15 57.28
N ARG A 823 38.08 -29.41 56.71
CA ARG A 823 38.77 -30.70 56.92
C ARG A 823 39.12 -30.85 58.40
N GLY A 824 38.57 -31.87 59.06
CA GLY A 824 38.64 -32.08 60.51
C GLY A 824 37.35 -31.81 61.29
N ASP A 825 36.36 -31.10 60.74
CA ASP A 825 35.04 -30.92 61.36
C ASP A 825 34.14 -32.10 60.96
N VAL A 826 34.18 -33.16 61.76
CA VAL A 826 33.59 -34.47 61.45
C VAL A 826 32.20 -34.61 62.06
N ASN A 827 31.89 -33.86 63.11
CA ASN A 827 30.56 -33.86 63.72
C ASN A 827 29.64 -32.75 63.17
N GLY A 828 30.16 -31.77 62.43
CA GLY A 828 29.40 -30.65 61.89
C GLY A 828 29.02 -29.60 62.93
N ASP A 829 29.83 -29.40 63.98
CA ASP A 829 29.58 -28.40 65.05
C ASP A 829 30.36 -27.08 64.89
N GLU A 830 30.98 -26.89 63.73
CA GLU A 830 31.83 -25.76 63.32
C GLU A 830 33.24 -25.72 63.97
N ALA A 831 33.58 -26.62 64.89
CA ALA A 831 34.84 -26.57 65.64
C ALA A 831 35.65 -27.87 65.59
N PHE A 832 36.88 -27.78 65.04
CA PHE A 832 37.87 -28.86 65.13
C PHE A 832 38.35 -29.07 66.57
N ASP A 833 37.88 -30.15 67.20
CA ASP A 833 37.90 -30.42 68.64
C ASP A 833 38.17 -31.93 68.91
N ILE A 834 38.13 -32.35 70.18
CA ILE A 834 38.20 -33.78 70.54
C ILE A 834 36.94 -34.55 70.14
N ALA A 835 35.81 -33.87 69.91
CA ALA A 835 34.57 -34.46 69.43
C ALA A 835 34.74 -35.17 68.07
N ASP A 836 35.49 -34.57 67.14
CA ASP A 836 35.75 -35.13 65.80
C ASP A 836 36.55 -36.42 65.87
N ALA A 837 37.64 -36.41 66.65
CA ALA A 837 38.43 -37.61 66.91
C ALA A 837 37.60 -38.72 67.60
N ILE A 838 36.54 -38.36 68.33
CA ILE A 838 35.58 -39.33 68.89
C ILE A 838 34.58 -39.79 67.82
N ALA A 839 34.14 -38.93 66.90
CA ALA A 839 33.27 -39.29 65.78
C ALA A 839 33.96 -40.30 64.84
N ILE A 840 35.18 -39.99 64.37
CA ILE A 840 36.02 -40.91 63.56
C ILE A 840 36.16 -42.27 64.26
N LEU A 841 36.53 -42.29 65.54
CA LEU A 841 36.68 -43.55 66.30
C LEU A 841 35.36 -44.28 66.54
N SER A 842 34.22 -43.59 66.56
CA SER A 842 32.89 -44.21 66.71
C SER A 842 32.40 -44.83 65.41
N PHE A 843 32.70 -44.19 64.27
CA PHE A 843 32.49 -44.72 62.92
C PHE A 843 33.35 -45.96 62.64
N LEU A 844 34.65 -45.92 62.99
CA LEU A 844 35.57 -47.03 62.78
C LEU A 844 35.36 -48.22 63.74
N PHE A 845 34.87 -47.97 64.96
CA PHE A 845 34.68 -49.00 66.00
C PHE A 845 33.27 -48.97 66.61
N PRO A 846 32.21 -49.21 65.80
CA PRO A 846 30.83 -49.11 66.27
C PRO A 846 30.53 -50.15 67.35
N ASN A 847 30.21 -49.67 68.55
CA ASN A 847 29.53 -50.49 69.55
C ASN A 847 28.06 -50.69 69.14
N PRO A 848 27.35 -51.73 69.58
CA PRO A 848 25.92 -51.87 69.31
C PRO A 848 25.05 -50.99 70.25
N PRO A 849 24.00 -50.31 69.77
CA PRO A 849 23.63 -50.14 68.36
C PRO A 849 24.66 -49.25 67.63
N PRO A 850 24.90 -49.50 66.32
CA PRO A 850 25.92 -48.78 65.56
C PRO A 850 25.70 -47.26 65.63
N GLY A 851 26.80 -46.51 65.61
CA GLY A 851 26.74 -45.05 65.54
C GLY A 851 26.26 -44.57 64.17
N GLU A 852 25.87 -43.30 64.12
CA GLU A 852 25.50 -42.61 62.87
C GLU A 852 26.65 -42.64 61.85
N PRO A 853 26.36 -42.62 60.53
CA PRO A 853 27.36 -42.37 59.50
C PRO A 853 27.98 -40.97 59.66
N LEU A 854 29.15 -40.74 59.04
CA LEU A 854 29.79 -39.42 59.07
C LEU A 854 29.02 -38.43 58.16
N PRO A 855 28.71 -37.21 58.65
CA PRO A 855 28.22 -36.08 57.86
C PRO A 855 28.96 -35.86 56.53
N CYS A 856 30.29 -35.91 56.61
CA CYS A 856 31.18 -35.86 55.47
C CYS A 856 32.34 -36.85 55.65
N ALA A 857 32.66 -37.62 54.60
CA ALA A 857 33.80 -38.52 54.62
C ALA A 857 35.13 -37.74 54.50
N ASP A 858 35.17 -36.70 53.67
CA ASP A 858 36.37 -35.90 53.37
C ASP A 858 36.81 -35.06 54.58
N ALA A 859 35.85 -34.63 55.40
CA ALA A 859 36.13 -34.03 56.70
C ALA A 859 36.72 -35.06 57.69
N GLY A 860 36.31 -36.33 57.57
CA GLY A 860 36.79 -37.48 58.32
C GLY A 860 38.18 -37.95 57.94
N ASP A 861 38.58 -37.80 56.67
CA ASP A 861 40.00 -37.84 56.27
C ASP A 861 40.65 -36.51 56.66
N THR A 862 41.13 -36.47 57.89
CA THR A 862 41.84 -35.34 58.46
C THR A 862 43.29 -35.25 57.98
N ASN A 863 43.80 -36.33 57.37
CA ASN A 863 45.22 -36.54 57.09
C ASN A 863 45.60 -36.38 55.60
N ASP A 864 44.60 -36.38 54.69
CA ASP A 864 44.70 -36.09 53.25
C ASP A 864 45.39 -37.26 52.50
N ASP A 865 44.91 -38.51 52.71
CA ASP A 865 45.45 -39.72 52.06
C ASP A 865 44.44 -40.66 51.37
N GLY A 866 43.16 -40.28 51.34
CA GLY A 866 42.06 -40.87 50.58
C GLY A 866 41.29 -41.97 51.30
N PHE A 867 41.43 -42.06 52.63
CA PHE A 867 40.81 -43.09 53.45
C PHE A 867 40.50 -42.60 54.87
N VAL A 868 39.24 -42.67 55.30
CA VAL A 868 38.89 -42.49 56.72
C VAL A 868 39.37 -43.71 57.52
N ASP A 869 40.46 -43.57 58.26
CA ASP A 869 41.22 -44.64 58.93
C ASP A 869 41.60 -44.26 60.39
N ILE A 870 42.21 -45.19 61.14
CA ILE A 870 42.73 -44.87 62.48
C ILE A 870 43.88 -43.84 62.44
N GLY A 871 44.51 -43.65 61.27
CA GLY A 871 45.44 -42.57 60.95
C GLY A 871 44.84 -41.19 61.25
N ASP A 872 43.59 -40.95 60.92
CA ASP A 872 42.91 -39.65 61.09
C ASP A 872 42.66 -39.32 62.55
N ALA A 873 42.11 -40.27 63.31
CA ALA A 873 41.97 -40.11 64.74
C ALA A 873 43.33 -39.85 65.43
N ILE A 874 44.44 -40.40 64.91
CA ILE A 874 45.79 -40.12 65.38
C ILE A 874 46.28 -38.74 64.91
N PHE A 875 45.98 -38.33 63.68
CA PHE A 875 46.36 -37.05 63.09
C PHE A 875 45.66 -35.89 63.80
N ALA A 876 44.34 -35.96 63.94
CA ALA A 876 43.52 -34.99 64.67
C ALA A 876 44.00 -34.81 66.12
N LEU A 877 44.13 -35.91 66.89
CA LEU A 877 44.63 -35.84 68.27
C LEU A 877 46.09 -35.34 68.36
N SER A 878 46.90 -35.56 67.33
CA SER A 878 48.26 -35.02 67.23
C SER A 878 48.25 -33.50 66.98
N ALA A 879 47.39 -33.02 66.09
CA ALA A 879 47.17 -31.60 65.83
C ALA A 879 46.74 -30.88 67.12
N LEU A 880 45.66 -31.36 67.75
CA LEU A 880 45.02 -30.76 68.92
C LEU A 880 45.90 -30.74 70.17
N PHE A 881 46.58 -31.86 70.48
CA PHE A 881 47.25 -32.04 71.79
C PHE A 881 48.77 -32.17 71.74
N SER A 882 49.36 -32.44 70.58
CA SER A 882 50.81 -32.70 70.44
C SER A 882 51.56 -31.64 69.64
N GLY A 883 50.86 -30.64 69.07
CA GLY A 883 51.47 -29.65 68.18
C GLY A 883 51.86 -30.25 66.83
N GLY A 884 51.03 -31.16 66.31
CA GLY A 884 51.11 -31.68 64.95
C GLY A 884 50.83 -30.60 63.89
N ARG A 885 50.67 -31.01 62.63
CA ARG A 885 50.08 -30.15 61.61
C ARG A 885 48.58 -30.07 61.86
N LEU A 886 47.97 -28.94 61.52
CA LEU A 886 46.52 -28.88 61.30
C LEU A 886 46.18 -29.68 60.02
N PRO A 887 44.92 -30.09 59.83
CA PRO A 887 44.44 -30.69 58.59
C PRO A 887 44.85 -29.88 57.35
N PRO A 888 45.20 -30.53 56.23
CA PRO A 888 45.40 -29.88 54.94
C PRO A 888 44.16 -29.12 54.44
N SER A 889 44.33 -28.35 53.37
CA SER A 889 43.24 -27.59 52.73
C SER A 889 42.05 -28.54 52.40
N PRO A 890 40.78 -28.12 52.54
CA PRO A 890 40.30 -26.79 52.97
C PRO A 890 40.67 -26.43 54.41
N GLY A 891 40.73 -27.44 55.30
CA GLY A 891 41.31 -27.32 56.64
C GLY A 891 40.33 -26.95 57.74
N ALA A 892 40.82 -27.00 58.97
CA ALA A 892 40.03 -26.96 60.21
C ALA A 892 39.39 -25.60 60.58
N MET A 893 39.41 -24.60 59.68
CA MET A 893 39.04 -23.21 59.99
C MET A 893 38.30 -22.50 58.85
N ASP A 894 38.63 -22.84 57.61
CA ASP A 894 38.11 -22.21 56.39
C ASP A 894 37.32 -23.27 55.60
N CYS A 895 36.15 -22.90 55.08
CA CYS A 895 35.33 -23.79 54.26
C CYS A 895 35.85 -23.81 52.80
N GLY A 896 35.85 -24.99 52.17
CA GLY A 896 36.17 -25.12 50.74
C GLY A 896 36.01 -26.53 50.20
N GLU A 897 36.22 -26.66 48.90
CA GLU A 897 36.27 -27.92 48.13
C GLU A 897 37.46 -28.79 48.55
N ASP A 898 37.42 -30.10 48.25
CA ASP A 898 38.59 -30.96 48.41
C ASP A 898 39.62 -30.66 47.29
N PRO A 899 40.87 -30.24 47.62
CA PRO A 899 41.89 -29.95 46.61
C PRO A 899 42.51 -31.21 45.96
N THR A 900 42.04 -32.40 46.35
CA THR A 900 42.70 -33.70 46.19
C THR A 900 41.70 -34.82 45.86
N ALA A 901 40.95 -34.67 44.76
CA ALA A 901 39.95 -35.63 44.30
C ALA A 901 40.35 -37.12 44.42
N ASP A 902 39.54 -37.90 45.16
CA ASP A 902 39.67 -39.34 45.33
C ASP A 902 38.36 -40.13 45.10
N ALA A 903 37.79 -40.78 46.12
CA ALA A 903 36.56 -41.56 46.09
C ALA A 903 35.75 -41.48 47.42
N LEU A 904 36.16 -40.63 48.35
CA LEU A 904 35.33 -40.11 49.43
C LEU A 904 34.40 -39.00 48.88
N ALA A 905 33.41 -38.61 49.68
CA ALA A 905 32.57 -37.43 49.44
C ALA A 905 31.89 -36.97 50.74
N CYS A 906 31.57 -35.68 50.85
CA CYS A 906 30.54 -35.23 51.79
C CYS A 906 29.14 -35.64 51.32
N VAL A 907 28.25 -36.00 52.25
CA VAL A 907 26.83 -36.24 51.93
C VAL A 907 26.02 -34.95 52.01
N PHE A 908 26.45 -33.96 52.81
CA PHE A 908 25.91 -32.59 52.85
C PHE A 908 26.98 -31.59 53.28
N SER A 909 26.76 -30.30 53.04
CA SER A 909 27.68 -29.25 53.51
C SER A 909 27.52 -29.03 55.02
N PRO A 910 28.56 -29.27 55.85
CA PRO A 910 28.58 -28.76 57.23
C PRO A 910 28.89 -27.25 57.28
N CYS A 911 29.24 -26.64 56.15
CA CYS A 911 29.54 -25.22 56.02
C CYS A 911 28.29 -24.41 55.60
N ILE A 912 27.94 -23.44 56.43
CA ILE A 912 26.82 -22.48 56.28
C ILE A 912 27.35 -21.06 56.62
#